data_AF-E6SWL9-F1
#
_entry.id   AF-E6SWL9-F1
#
_cell.length_a   1.000
_cell.length_b   1.000
_cell.length_c   1.000
_cell.angle_alpha   90.00
_cell.angle_beta   90.00
_cell.angle_gamma   90.00
#
_symmetry.space_group_name_H-M   'P 1'
#
loop_
_entity.id
_entity.type
_entity.pdbx_description
1 polymer ?
#
loop_
_entity_poly.entity_id
_entity_poly.type
_entity_poly.pdbx_seq_one_letter_code
_entity_poly.pdbx_strand_id
1 'polypeptide(L)'
;MPTRKTTYCFTFYLIFFLLLAGHTISLSGQNNPYKISDSLYTLYHRLFLLRTDARCIALTDTLFREAGKQGDKKAQCLALTVPVQYYASLRDYAHKREAIERLKDVSRANGYLQYYYYAWNEKVVDLLNAGNSLRALQEAELMKKQAFTDNHPYGIFICLRQMGHIQIARHNFAKGKEYYKEALDYMLKNLPDQDPSRLYNDVAACDLDVDPRNALEYAGKAVECARTDAARVTALITKCRALSWLNRPEDFNACYEEVLKLARKIHYPDSSPGILALNIYKAMYDKDFARAHALADKFSVKGESLMRHSDICFDAGDYLQAYRYLRKYHAYQDSINNLTQSSDIAEFNALMGNERLKLENSRLDLKNAGLMMEQMQQQMTLEQYDAANDRLTLENRELELKSLHADADRKEADIRRQKAENLRQKDLLEQQEETAHYRLIIFSIVIFFLLALVAFLIFYLQRRRKSMRQLQKKNQELAVARDEAQSANRMKSLFIQNMSHEIRTPLNSIVGFSQLIANPDMELEPEEQQEYSELIVSNSELLTTLVNDLLGLSELQSGKYVTKIASHSCADLCRESIATVTHRKPQDVKLYYTCDTPPDYTILTDGQRVRQVLINFLTNAEKHTERGEIHLHCSLTEVPGSVTFSVADTGCGIPPEEAEHIFGRFEKLDDFSQGFGLGLSICRLIADYMGAAVKLDTSYKGGARFLFVLPVNDNL
;
A
#
# COMPACT_ATOMS: atom_id res chain seq x y z
N MET A 1 -46.33 -62.13 -43.08
CA MET A 1 -47.13 -61.25 -42.19
C MET A 1 -46.80 -61.59 -40.74
N PRO A 2 -46.71 -60.59 -39.84
CA PRO A 2 -45.50 -60.02 -39.24
C PRO A 2 -45.03 -60.78 -37.97
N THR A 3 -43.75 -61.11 -37.79
CA THR A 3 -42.63 -60.29 -37.22
C THR A 3 -42.84 -59.75 -35.80
N ARG A 4 -42.27 -60.45 -34.81
CA ARG A 4 -41.55 -59.84 -33.68
C ARG A 4 -40.24 -60.61 -33.42
N LYS A 5 -39.14 -60.03 -33.92
CA LYS A 5 -37.75 -60.30 -33.57
C LYS A 5 -37.28 -59.21 -32.60
N THR A 6 -36.50 -59.59 -31.60
CA THR A 6 -35.36 -58.90 -30.93
C THR A 6 -35.14 -59.68 -29.62
N THR A 7 -34.30 -60.71 -29.49
CA THR A 7 -32.87 -60.91 -29.80
C THR A 7 -31.93 -60.05 -28.95
N TYR A 8 -31.38 -60.70 -27.91
CA TYR A 8 -30.08 -60.43 -27.30
C TYR A 8 -28.98 -60.43 -28.38
N CYS A 9 -28.08 -59.43 -28.39
CA CYS A 9 -26.65 -59.61 -28.67
C CYS A 9 -25.86 -58.29 -28.60
N PHE A 10 -24.72 -58.34 -27.92
CA PHE A 10 -23.41 -57.83 -28.35
C PHE A 10 -23.29 -56.41 -28.93
N THR A 11 -22.43 -55.58 -28.33
CA THR A 11 -21.11 -55.27 -28.92
C THR A 11 -20.22 -54.47 -27.98
N PHE A 12 -18.94 -54.86 -28.01
CA PHE A 12 -17.77 -54.31 -27.32
C PHE A 12 -16.98 -53.50 -28.37
N TYR A 13 -16.34 -52.40 -27.95
CA TYR A 13 -15.38 -51.53 -28.66
C TYR A 13 -15.83 -50.67 -29.87
N LEU A 14 -15.44 -49.38 -29.78
CA LEU A 14 -14.71 -48.54 -30.77
C LEU A 14 -15.33 -47.13 -30.97
N ILE A 15 -14.45 -46.13 -31.17
CA ILE A 15 -14.65 -44.72 -31.62
C ILE A 15 -14.79 -43.74 -30.43
N PHE A 16 -13.80 -42.95 -29.96
CA PHE A 16 -12.70 -42.24 -30.63
C PHE A 16 -13.13 -41.56 -31.93
N PHE A 17 -13.95 -40.50 -31.82
CA PHE A 17 -14.07 -39.30 -32.67
C PHE A 17 -15.46 -38.70 -32.50
N LEU A 18 -15.60 -37.74 -31.58
CA LEU A 18 -16.63 -36.68 -31.64
C LEU A 18 -15.96 -35.32 -31.34
N LEU A 19 -14.81 -35.13 -31.98
CA LEU A 19 -14.33 -33.84 -32.45
C LEU A 19 -14.81 -33.73 -33.90
N LEU A 20 -15.46 -32.60 -34.22
CA LEU A 20 -15.90 -32.10 -35.54
C LEU A 20 -17.40 -32.27 -35.89
N ALA A 21 -18.02 -31.09 -36.09
CA ALA A 21 -19.29 -30.79 -36.75
C ALA A 21 -20.60 -31.18 -36.02
N GLY A 22 -21.51 -30.27 -35.66
CA GLY A 22 -21.59 -28.85 -35.96
C GLY A 22 -22.72 -28.17 -35.18
N HIS A 23 -22.35 -27.12 -34.46
CA HIS A 23 -23.11 -25.87 -34.49
C HIS A 23 -22.18 -24.83 -35.09
N THR A 24 -22.13 -24.81 -36.42
CA THR A 24 -21.72 -23.66 -37.21
C THR A 24 -22.76 -22.56 -37.00
N ILE A 25 -22.68 -21.87 -35.86
CA ILE A 25 -23.08 -20.46 -35.81
C ILE A 25 -21.87 -19.73 -36.37
N SER A 26 -22.08 -19.10 -37.51
CA SER A 26 -21.16 -18.18 -38.17
C SER A 26 -20.36 -17.37 -37.15
N LEU A 27 -19.10 -17.73 -36.94
CA LEU A 27 -18.08 -16.80 -36.48
C LEU A 27 -17.89 -15.81 -37.64
N SER A 28 -18.72 -14.78 -37.69
CA SER A 28 -18.36 -13.56 -38.38
C SER A 28 -17.04 -13.11 -37.76
N GLY A 29 -15.93 -13.31 -38.49
CA GLY A 29 -14.61 -12.91 -38.03
C GLY A 29 -14.64 -11.45 -37.59
N GLN A 30 -14.29 -11.19 -36.33
CA GLN A 30 -14.21 -9.83 -35.78
C GLN A 30 -13.10 -9.09 -36.50
N ASN A 31 -13.44 -8.34 -37.55
CA ASN A 31 -12.46 -7.78 -38.50
C ASN A 31 -12.10 -6.32 -38.18
N ASN A 32 -12.36 -5.87 -36.96
CA ASN A 32 -12.09 -4.51 -36.50
C ASN A 32 -10.90 -4.46 -35.51
N PRO A 33 -10.22 -3.31 -35.37
CA PRO A 33 -9.03 -3.16 -34.52
C PRO A 33 -9.26 -3.51 -33.04
N TYR A 34 -10.51 -3.44 -32.59
CA TYR A 34 -10.89 -3.69 -31.20
C TYR A 34 -11.31 -5.14 -30.95
N LYS A 35 -11.42 -5.99 -31.99
CA LYS A 35 -11.87 -7.38 -31.87
C LYS A 35 -13.17 -7.50 -31.07
N ILE A 36 -14.15 -6.66 -31.41
CA ILE A 36 -15.53 -6.73 -30.90
C ILE A 36 -16.48 -7.13 -32.03
N SER A 37 -17.75 -7.40 -31.76
CA SER A 37 -18.78 -7.60 -32.79
C SER A 37 -18.80 -6.42 -33.77
N ASP A 38 -18.78 -6.67 -35.09
CA ASP A 38 -18.74 -5.61 -36.11
C ASP A 38 -19.99 -4.70 -36.07
N SER A 39 -21.13 -5.27 -35.67
CA SER A 39 -22.36 -4.52 -35.42
C SER A 39 -22.20 -3.50 -34.28
N LEU A 40 -21.47 -3.88 -33.21
CA LEU A 40 -21.16 -3.02 -32.07
C LEU A 40 -20.02 -2.06 -32.39
N TYR A 41 -19.07 -2.45 -33.25
CA TYR A 41 -17.97 -1.58 -33.67
C TYR A 41 -18.45 -0.33 -34.38
N THR A 42 -19.45 -0.45 -35.26
CA THR A 42 -20.05 0.71 -35.94
C THR A 42 -20.67 1.69 -34.94
N LEU A 43 -21.36 1.16 -33.93
CA LEU A 43 -21.97 1.94 -32.85
C LEU A 43 -20.91 2.59 -31.95
N TYR A 44 -19.86 1.85 -31.59
CA TYR A 44 -18.72 2.34 -30.83
C TYR A 44 -17.95 3.44 -31.59
N HIS A 45 -17.73 3.28 -32.89
CA HIS A 45 -17.06 4.29 -33.71
C HIS A 45 -17.85 5.61 -33.70
N ARG A 46 -19.18 5.55 -33.86
CA ARG A 46 -20.05 6.72 -33.73
C ARG A 46 -19.98 7.34 -32.33
N LEU A 47 -20.00 6.52 -31.29
CA LEU A 47 -19.83 6.96 -29.91
C LEU A 47 -18.49 7.68 -29.68
N PHE A 48 -17.39 7.11 -30.20
CA PHE A 48 -16.06 7.68 -30.07
C PHE A 48 -15.93 9.05 -30.75
N LEU A 49 -16.60 9.27 -31.89
CA LEU A 49 -16.67 10.58 -32.54
C LEU A 49 -17.44 11.60 -31.71
N LEU A 50 -18.41 11.18 -30.90
CA LEU A 50 -19.21 12.03 -30.03
C LEU A 50 -18.59 12.25 -28.64
N ARG A 51 -17.36 11.79 -28.37
CA ARG A 51 -16.74 11.82 -27.02
C ARG A 51 -16.61 13.22 -26.37
N THR A 52 -16.86 14.30 -27.10
CA THR A 52 -16.88 15.68 -26.60
C THR A 52 -18.30 16.29 -26.57
N ASP A 53 -19.32 15.50 -26.89
CA ASP A 53 -20.73 15.91 -27.01
C ASP A 53 -21.58 15.16 -25.98
N ALA A 54 -22.51 15.85 -25.32
CA ALA A 54 -23.36 15.29 -24.27
C ALA A 54 -24.16 14.05 -24.73
N ARG A 55 -24.46 13.94 -26.03
CA ARG A 55 -25.16 12.78 -26.62
C ARG A 55 -24.38 11.47 -26.44
N CYS A 56 -23.07 11.51 -26.18
CA CYS A 56 -22.29 10.30 -25.96
C CYS A 56 -22.76 9.51 -24.73
N ILE A 57 -23.22 10.15 -23.66
CA ILE A 57 -23.63 9.46 -22.42
C ILE A 57 -24.80 8.51 -22.68
N ALA A 58 -25.85 8.98 -23.35
CA ALA A 58 -27.00 8.16 -23.71
C ALA A 58 -26.62 7.03 -24.69
N LEU A 59 -25.73 7.33 -25.63
CA LEU A 59 -25.25 6.35 -26.60
C LEU A 59 -24.33 5.29 -25.95
N THR A 60 -23.57 5.65 -24.92
CA THR A 60 -22.78 4.71 -24.10
C THR A 60 -23.70 3.69 -23.43
N ASP A 61 -24.78 4.11 -22.78
CA ASP A 61 -25.68 3.16 -22.11
C ASP A 61 -26.41 2.25 -23.11
N THR A 62 -26.69 2.76 -24.32
CA THR A 62 -27.25 1.96 -25.41
C THR A 62 -26.24 0.91 -25.88
N LEU A 63 -25.00 1.31 -26.20
CA LEU A 63 -23.94 0.39 -26.59
C LEU A 63 -23.65 -0.64 -25.50
N PHE A 64 -23.60 -0.22 -24.24
CA PHE A 64 -23.36 -1.09 -23.09
C PHE A 64 -24.43 -2.18 -22.95
N ARG A 65 -25.69 -1.80 -23.11
CA ARG A 65 -26.83 -2.72 -23.03
C ARG A 65 -26.86 -3.69 -24.21
N GLU A 66 -26.65 -3.20 -25.43
CA GLU A 66 -26.60 -4.06 -26.63
C GLU A 66 -25.41 -5.01 -26.61
N ALA A 67 -24.25 -4.55 -26.16
CA ALA A 67 -23.09 -5.40 -25.92
C ALA A 67 -23.38 -6.50 -24.90
N GLY A 68 -24.09 -6.17 -23.81
CA GLY A 68 -24.53 -7.14 -22.82
C GLY A 68 -25.47 -8.21 -23.39
N LYS A 69 -26.42 -7.82 -24.25
CA LYS A 69 -27.31 -8.76 -24.95
C LYS A 69 -26.56 -9.70 -25.89
N GLN A 70 -25.54 -9.19 -26.58
CA GLN A 70 -24.69 -9.98 -27.48
C GLN A 70 -23.61 -10.80 -26.75
N GLY A 71 -23.48 -10.66 -25.42
CA GLY A 71 -22.41 -11.29 -24.64
C GLY A 71 -21.01 -10.71 -24.90
N ASP A 72 -20.90 -9.58 -25.60
CA ASP A 72 -19.63 -8.93 -25.90
C ASP A 72 -19.16 -8.05 -24.73
N LYS A 73 -18.59 -8.73 -23.73
CA LYS A 73 -18.04 -8.11 -22.52
C LYS A 73 -16.92 -7.09 -22.80
N LYS A 74 -16.19 -7.23 -23.92
CA LYS A 74 -15.14 -6.28 -24.31
C LYS A 74 -15.75 -4.97 -24.80
N ALA A 75 -16.80 -5.04 -25.63
CA ALA A 75 -17.55 -3.88 -26.08
C ALA A 75 -18.21 -3.12 -24.91
N GLN A 76 -18.67 -3.83 -23.86
CA GLN A 76 -19.15 -3.19 -22.62
C GLN A 76 -18.06 -2.35 -21.94
N CYS A 77 -16.83 -2.87 -21.85
CA CYS A 77 -15.71 -2.12 -21.26
C CYS A 77 -15.32 -0.92 -22.12
N LEU A 78 -15.28 -1.09 -23.46
CA LEU A 78 -14.98 -0.02 -24.40
C LEU A 78 -15.98 1.13 -24.32
N ALA A 79 -17.27 0.83 -24.26
CA ALA A 79 -18.32 1.84 -24.14
C ALA A 79 -18.11 2.76 -22.93
N LEU A 80 -17.65 2.20 -21.81
CA LEU A 80 -17.42 2.93 -20.55
C LEU A 80 -16.14 3.78 -20.54
N THR A 81 -15.23 3.61 -21.51
CA THR A 81 -14.07 4.52 -21.65
C THR A 81 -14.47 5.92 -22.11
N VAL A 82 -15.59 6.04 -22.85
CA VAL A 82 -16.01 7.31 -23.48
C VAL A 82 -16.52 8.33 -22.46
N PRO A 83 -17.37 7.98 -21.47
CA PRO A 83 -17.75 8.91 -20.40
C PRO A 83 -16.54 9.47 -19.64
N VAL A 84 -15.51 8.65 -19.38
CA VAL A 84 -14.27 9.10 -18.72
C VAL A 84 -13.59 10.20 -19.54
N GLN A 85 -13.51 10.03 -20.86
CA GLN A 85 -12.96 11.03 -21.78
C GLN A 85 -13.84 12.28 -21.90
N TYR A 86 -15.16 12.11 -21.92
CA TYR A 86 -16.12 13.21 -22.01
C TYR A 86 -16.02 14.13 -20.79
N TYR A 87 -16.13 13.57 -19.57
CA TYR A 87 -16.04 14.37 -18.35
C TYR A 87 -14.65 14.99 -18.16
N ALA A 88 -13.58 14.33 -18.63
CA ALA A 88 -12.25 14.95 -18.69
C ALA A 88 -12.23 16.20 -19.58
N SER A 89 -12.89 16.16 -20.74
CA SER A 89 -12.94 17.29 -21.66
C SER A 89 -13.69 18.51 -21.09
N LEU A 90 -14.67 18.28 -20.21
CA LEU A 90 -15.42 19.31 -19.51
C LEU A 90 -14.76 19.79 -18.22
N ARG A 91 -13.67 19.15 -17.76
CA ARG A 91 -13.08 19.33 -16.43
C ARG A 91 -14.07 19.05 -15.29
N ASP A 92 -15.02 18.15 -15.51
CA ASP A 92 -15.98 17.69 -14.51
C ASP A 92 -15.40 16.51 -13.72
N TYR A 93 -14.57 16.82 -12.73
CA TYR A 93 -13.86 15.81 -11.92
C TYR A 93 -14.78 14.99 -11.01
N ALA A 94 -16.00 15.44 -10.74
CA ALA A 94 -16.94 14.69 -9.90
C ALA A 94 -17.50 13.49 -10.69
N HIS A 95 -18.15 13.76 -11.82
CA HIS A 95 -18.72 12.70 -12.66
C HIS A 95 -17.64 11.85 -13.32
N LYS A 96 -16.45 12.40 -13.62
CA LYS A 96 -15.32 11.61 -14.11
C LYS A 96 -14.93 10.50 -13.12
N ARG A 97 -14.89 10.80 -11.81
CA ARG A 97 -14.56 9.79 -10.78
C ARG A 97 -15.58 8.66 -10.73
N GLU A 98 -16.87 8.97 -10.83
CA GLU A 98 -17.92 7.95 -10.90
C GLU A 98 -17.79 7.08 -12.15
N ALA A 99 -17.52 7.68 -13.30
CA ALA A 99 -17.28 6.96 -14.55
C ALA A 99 -16.05 6.04 -14.47
N ILE A 100 -14.97 6.49 -13.81
CA ILE A 100 -13.76 5.71 -13.57
C ILE A 100 -14.06 4.48 -12.70
N GLU A 101 -14.73 4.63 -11.56
CA GLU A 101 -15.02 3.50 -10.68
C GLU A 101 -15.99 2.51 -11.37
N ARG A 102 -17.01 2.99 -12.11
CA ARG A 102 -17.87 2.13 -12.93
C ARG A 102 -17.09 1.32 -13.97
N LEU A 103 -16.15 1.97 -14.68
CA LEU A 103 -15.30 1.28 -15.66
C LEU A 103 -14.41 0.23 -14.99
N LYS A 104 -13.83 0.57 -13.84
CA LYS A 104 -12.95 -0.30 -13.07
C LYS A 104 -13.67 -1.56 -12.58
N ASP A 105 -14.85 -1.42 -11.98
CA ASP A 105 -15.63 -2.55 -11.47
C ASP A 105 -16.07 -3.49 -12.59
N VAL A 106 -16.63 -2.92 -13.68
CA VAL A 106 -17.11 -3.71 -14.82
C VAL A 106 -15.96 -4.43 -15.53
N SER A 107 -14.84 -3.75 -15.77
CA SER A 107 -13.70 -4.36 -16.47
C SER A 107 -13.05 -5.49 -15.68
N ARG A 108 -12.97 -5.37 -14.34
CA ARG A 108 -12.54 -6.45 -13.45
C ARG A 108 -13.49 -7.63 -13.50
N ALA A 109 -14.79 -7.38 -13.33
CA ALA A 109 -15.83 -8.42 -13.34
C ALA A 109 -15.90 -9.18 -14.69
N ASN A 110 -15.63 -8.47 -15.78
CA ASN A 110 -15.62 -9.03 -17.12
C ASN A 110 -14.27 -9.65 -17.55
N GLY A 111 -13.22 -9.56 -16.73
CA GLY A 111 -11.91 -10.16 -17.02
C GLY A 111 -11.06 -9.39 -18.03
N TYR A 112 -11.41 -8.15 -18.37
CA TYR A 112 -10.64 -7.30 -19.30
C TYR A 112 -9.76 -6.30 -18.55
N LEU A 113 -8.71 -6.83 -17.92
CA LEU A 113 -7.83 -6.06 -17.04
C LEU A 113 -7.13 -4.86 -17.72
N GLN A 114 -6.95 -4.85 -19.04
CA GLN A 114 -6.45 -3.68 -19.75
C GLN A 114 -7.28 -2.42 -19.45
N TYR A 115 -8.61 -2.53 -19.44
CA TYR A 115 -9.48 -1.38 -19.15
C TYR A 115 -9.56 -1.08 -17.65
N TYR A 116 -9.35 -2.09 -16.80
CA TYR A 116 -9.20 -1.90 -15.35
C TYR A 116 -7.99 -1.02 -15.05
N TYR A 117 -6.85 -1.33 -15.63
CA TYR A 117 -5.62 -0.54 -15.47
C TYR A 117 -5.68 0.81 -16.19
N TYR A 118 -6.45 0.92 -17.28
CA TYR A 118 -6.76 2.22 -17.89
C TYR A 118 -7.58 3.11 -16.96
N ALA A 119 -8.63 2.58 -16.30
CA ALA A 119 -9.41 3.34 -15.33
C ALA A 119 -8.54 3.82 -14.16
N TRP A 120 -7.64 2.96 -13.68
CA TRP A 120 -6.72 3.31 -12.62
C TRP A 120 -5.71 4.39 -13.02
N ASN A 121 -5.20 4.31 -14.25
CA ASN A 121 -4.37 5.36 -14.82
C ASN A 121 -5.07 6.72 -14.82
N GLU A 122 -6.31 6.78 -15.30
CA GLU A 122 -7.10 8.02 -15.33
C GLU A 122 -7.30 8.59 -13.92
N LYS A 123 -7.50 7.74 -12.90
CA LYS A 123 -7.59 8.16 -11.50
C LYS A 123 -6.31 8.83 -11.02
N VAL A 124 -5.14 8.24 -11.30
CA VAL A 124 -3.84 8.79 -10.92
C VAL A 124 -3.57 10.11 -11.64
N VAL A 125 -3.89 10.18 -12.94
CA VAL A 125 -3.76 11.40 -13.74
C VAL A 125 -4.63 12.53 -13.20
N ASP A 126 -5.88 12.23 -12.80
CA ASP A 126 -6.78 13.23 -12.22
C ASP A 126 -6.24 13.78 -10.90
N LEU A 127 -5.68 12.92 -10.05
CA LEU A 127 -5.05 13.33 -8.79
C LEU A 127 -3.84 14.24 -9.04
N LEU A 128 -2.98 13.88 -10.00
CA LEU A 128 -1.83 14.71 -10.38
C LEU A 128 -2.26 16.06 -10.94
N ASN A 129 -3.26 16.10 -11.82
CA ASN A 129 -3.78 17.34 -12.39
C ASN A 129 -4.43 18.25 -11.33
N ALA A 130 -4.96 17.66 -10.26
CA ALA A 130 -5.49 18.39 -9.11
C ALA A 130 -4.40 18.83 -8.11
N GLY A 131 -3.12 18.52 -8.36
CA GLY A 131 -2.01 18.82 -7.44
C GLY A 131 -1.86 17.83 -6.29
N ASN A 132 -2.67 16.77 -6.21
CA ASN A 132 -2.68 15.80 -5.11
C ASN A 132 -1.61 14.72 -5.33
N SER A 133 -0.34 15.12 -5.35
CA SER A 133 0.78 14.26 -5.72
C SER A 133 1.00 13.09 -4.75
N LEU A 134 0.74 13.31 -3.45
CA LEU A 134 0.85 12.28 -2.42
C LEU A 134 -0.22 11.20 -2.59
N ARG A 135 -1.47 11.60 -2.82
CA ARG A 135 -2.57 10.65 -3.06
C ARG A 135 -2.42 9.91 -4.38
N ALA A 136 -1.90 10.58 -5.41
CA ALA A 136 -1.52 9.95 -6.67
C ALA A 136 -0.47 8.84 -6.43
N LEU A 137 0.54 9.10 -5.58
CA LEU A 137 1.54 8.10 -5.20
C LEU A 137 0.92 6.91 -4.48
N GLN A 138 0.02 7.14 -3.53
CA GLN A 138 -0.65 6.06 -2.80
C GLN A 138 -1.50 5.17 -3.72
N GLU A 139 -2.31 5.79 -4.59
CA GLU A 139 -3.11 5.06 -5.58
C GLU A 139 -2.23 4.31 -6.59
N ALA A 140 -1.09 4.90 -6.98
CA ALA A 140 -0.12 4.23 -7.85
C ALA A 140 0.57 3.03 -7.17
N GLU A 141 0.87 3.09 -5.88
CA GLU A 141 1.43 1.94 -5.12
C GLU A 141 0.40 0.82 -4.95
N LEU A 142 -0.87 1.16 -4.69
CA LEU A 142 -1.97 0.19 -4.74
C LEU A 142 -2.08 -0.43 -6.14
N MET A 143 -1.96 0.41 -7.17
CA MET A 143 -1.94 -0.02 -8.56
C MET A 143 -0.83 -1.00 -8.85
N LYS A 144 0.39 -0.70 -8.38
CA LYS A 144 1.56 -1.54 -8.50
C LYS A 144 1.31 -2.92 -7.89
N LYS A 145 0.92 -2.95 -6.61
CA LYS A 145 0.73 -4.21 -5.88
C LYS A 145 -0.25 -5.13 -6.61
N GLN A 146 -1.35 -4.59 -7.10
CA GLN A 146 -2.35 -5.38 -7.81
C GLN A 146 -1.88 -5.78 -9.23
N ALA A 147 -1.19 -4.89 -9.96
CA ALA A 147 -0.63 -5.20 -11.28
C ALA A 147 0.35 -6.38 -11.25
N PHE A 148 1.21 -6.42 -10.23
CA PHE A 148 2.11 -7.55 -10.00
C PHE A 148 1.36 -8.80 -9.54
N THR A 149 0.33 -8.66 -8.71
CA THR A 149 -0.52 -9.79 -8.28
C THR A 149 -1.26 -10.43 -9.45
N ASP A 150 -1.81 -9.62 -10.35
CA ASP A 150 -2.50 -10.08 -11.56
C ASP A 150 -1.53 -10.56 -12.65
N ASN A 151 -0.23 -10.29 -12.48
CA ASN A 151 0.83 -10.48 -13.48
C ASN A 151 0.44 -9.95 -14.88
N HIS A 152 -0.16 -8.75 -14.93
CA HIS A 152 -0.72 -8.19 -16.16
C HIS A 152 0.26 -7.20 -16.83
N PRO A 153 0.80 -7.49 -18.03
CA PRO A 153 1.88 -6.69 -18.62
C PRO A 153 1.55 -5.20 -18.80
N TYR A 154 0.36 -4.89 -19.32
CA TYR A 154 -0.08 -3.49 -19.47
C TYR A 154 -0.26 -2.78 -18.13
N GLY A 155 -0.68 -3.50 -17.08
CA GLY A 155 -0.86 -2.93 -15.75
C GLY A 155 0.47 -2.55 -15.11
N ILE A 156 1.46 -3.44 -15.20
CA ILE A 156 2.81 -3.22 -14.68
C ILE A 156 3.47 -2.06 -15.44
N PHE A 157 3.40 -2.07 -16.77
CA PHE A 157 3.92 -1.00 -17.61
C PHE A 157 3.37 0.39 -17.23
N ILE A 158 2.03 0.52 -17.21
CA ILE A 158 1.40 1.81 -16.90
C ILE A 158 1.76 2.26 -15.49
N CYS A 159 1.83 1.34 -14.53
CA CYS A 159 2.21 1.69 -13.17
C CYS A 159 3.63 2.29 -13.10
N LEU A 160 4.61 1.67 -13.75
CA LEU A 160 5.99 2.18 -13.78
C LEU A 160 6.05 3.56 -14.42
N ARG A 161 5.33 3.76 -15.52
CA ARG A 161 5.25 5.07 -16.19
C ARG A 161 4.59 6.13 -15.30
N GLN A 162 3.52 5.78 -14.59
CA GLN A 162 2.86 6.70 -13.65
C GLN A 162 3.76 7.05 -12.47
N MET A 163 4.55 6.12 -11.94
CA MET A 163 5.56 6.41 -10.93
C MET A 163 6.56 7.46 -11.43
N GLY A 164 7.00 7.35 -12.69
CA GLY A 164 7.80 8.39 -13.35
C GLY A 164 7.12 9.76 -13.32
N HIS A 165 5.88 9.86 -13.82
CA HIS A 165 5.12 11.12 -13.82
C HIS A 165 4.94 11.71 -12.42
N ILE A 166 4.67 10.90 -11.40
CA ILE A 166 4.53 11.34 -10.01
C ILE A 166 5.85 11.91 -9.49
N GLN A 167 6.99 11.26 -9.75
CA GLN A 167 8.29 11.77 -9.31
C GLN A 167 8.63 13.10 -10.01
N ILE A 168 8.33 13.23 -11.31
CA ILE A 168 8.50 14.49 -12.04
C ILE A 168 7.63 15.61 -11.46
N ALA A 169 6.36 15.31 -11.17
CA ALA A 169 5.44 16.27 -10.53
C ALA A 169 5.92 16.71 -9.14
N ARG A 170 6.72 15.87 -8.47
CA ARG A 170 7.36 16.16 -7.17
C ARG A 170 8.79 16.69 -7.32
N HIS A 171 9.19 17.15 -8.51
CA HIS A 171 10.50 17.69 -8.82
C HIS A 171 11.70 16.74 -8.60
N ASN A 172 11.46 15.43 -8.54
CA ASN A 172 12.51 14.41 -8.45
C ASN A 172 12.82 13.83 -9.84
N PHE A 173 13.50 14.62 -10.66
CA PHE A 173 13.81 14.29 -12.06
C PHE A 173 14.69 13.05 -12.22
N ALA A 174 15.67 12.84 -11.34
CA ALA A 174 16.54 11.68 -11.37
C ALA A 174 15.75 10.38 -11.18
N LYS A 175 14.91 10.31 -10.14
CA LYS A 175 14.08 9.13 -9.87
C LYS A 175 12.98 8.95 -10.92
N GLY A 176 12.42 10.05 -11.44
CA GLY A 176 11.47 10.01 -12.54
C GLY A 176 12.07 9.37 -13.80
N LYS A 177 13.31 9.75 -14.15
CA LYS A 177 14.05 9.17 -15.27
C LYS A 177 14.29 7.67 -15.10
N GLU A 178 14.68 7.23 -13.90
CA GLU A 178 14.86 5.80 -13.60
C GLU A 178 13.56 5.01 -13.88
N TYR A 179 12.42 5.49 -13.39
CA TYR A 179 11.13 4.85 -13.65
C TYR A 179 10.74 4.85 -15.12
N TYR A 180 11.01 5.93 -15.87
CA TYR A 180 10.73 5.93 -17.31
C TYR A 180 11.62 4.94 -18.07
N LYS A 181 12.89 4.81 -17.70
CA LYS A 181 13.78 3.80 -18.27
C LYS A 181 13.30 2.38 -17.94
N GLU A 182 12.92 2.13 -16.70
CA GLU A 182 12.35 0.83 -16.28
C GLU A 182 11.06 0.52 -17.06
N ALA A 183 10.17 1.50 -17.21
CA ALA A 183 8.93 1.35 -17.98
C ALA A 183 9.21 1.08 -19.47
N LEU A 184 10.21 1.75 -20.04
CA LEU A 184 10.64 1.58 -21.44
C LEU A 184 11.20 0.18 -21.68
N ASP A 185 12.16 -0.26 -20.86
CA ASP A 185 12.75 -1.59 -20.97
C ASP A 185 11.70 -2.69 -20.80
N TYR A 186 10.79 -2.50 -19.83
CA TYR A 186 9.68 -3.42 -19.61
C TYR A 186 8.73 -3.47 -20.81
N MET A 187 8.37 -2.32 -21.39
CA MET A 187 7.46 -2.24 -22.53
C MET A 187 8.05 -2.84 -23.79
N LEU A 188 9.32 -2.57 -24.10
CA LEU A 188 10.01 -3.15 -25.26
C LEU A 188 10.05 -4.68 -25.19
N LYS A 189 10.19 -5.24 -23.98
CA LYS A 189 10.23 -6.69 -23.75
C LYS A 189 8.86 -7.35 -23.77
N ASN A 190 7.85 -6.73 -23.15
CA ASN A 190 6.56 -7.39 -22.85
C ASN A 190 5.38 -6.87 -23.68
N LEU A 191 5.53 -5.72 -24.35
CA LEU A 191 4.48 -5.02 -25.10
C LEU A 191 5.04 -4.44 -26.43
N PRO A 192 5.64 -5.27 -27.31
CA PRO A 192 6.33 -4.79 -28.51
C PRO A 192 5.42 -4.05 -29.50
N ASP A 193 4.11 -4.31 -29.43
CA ASP A 193 3.10 -3.64 -30.26
C ASP A 193 2.75 -2.23 -29.78
N GLN A 194 3.24 -1.76 -28.62
CA GLN A 194 3.04 -0.40 -28.14
C GLN A 194 4.02 0.59 -28.79
N ASP A 195 3.65 1.87 -28.89
CA ASP A 195 4.50 2.94 -29.42
C ASP A 195 5.46 3.47 -28.34
N PRO A 196 6.79 3.27 -28.45
CA PRO A 196 7.76 3.71 -27.45
C PRO A 196 8.09 5.20 -27.50
N SER A 197 7.65 5.94 -28.52
CA SER A 197 8.06 7.33 -28.76
C SER A 197 7.82 8.24 -27.56
N ARG A 198 6.69 8.05 -26.87
CA ARG A 198 6.36 8.85 -25.68
C ARG A 198 7.34 8.63 -24.53
N LEU A 199 7.73 7.39 -24.23
CA LEU A 199 8.68 7.09 -23.16
C LEU A 199 10.09 7.57 -23.50
N TYR A 200 10.52 7.37 -24.74
CA TYR A 200 11.80 7.93 -25.18
C TYR A 200 11.80 9.47 -25.05
N ASN A 201 10.69 10.12 -25.39
CA ASN A 201 10.53 11.55 -25.20
C ASN A 201 10.49 11.96 -23.72
N ASP A 202 9.84 11.18 -22.85
CA ASP A 202 9.79 11.41 -21.40
C ASP A 202 11.18 11.31 -20.77
N VAL A 203 12.00 10.32 -21.18
CA VAL A 203 13.41 10.19 -20.77
C VAL A 203 14.23 11.37 -21.31
N ALA A 204 14.08 11.71 -22.58
CA ALA A 204 14.78 12.85 -23.20
C ALA A 204 14.47 14.17 -22.47
N ALA A 205 13.22 14.39 -22.09
CA ALA A 205 12.81 15.59 -21.37
C ALA A 205 13.48 15.72 -19.99
N CYS A 206 13.73 14.60 -19.29
CA CYS A 206 14.45 14.61 -18.01
C CYS A 206 15.93 14.98 -18.16
N ASP A 207 16.52 14.72 -19.33
CA ASP A 207 17.94 14.96 -19.61
C ASP A 207 18.23 16.30 -20.26
N LEU A 208 17.21 17.07 -20.67
CA LEU A 208 17.41 18.32 -21.41
C LEU A 208 18.38 19.30 -20.72
N ASP A 209 18.26 19.44 -19.40
CA ASP A 209 19.06 20.41 -18.62
C ASP A 209 20.28 19.75 -17.95
N VAL A 210 20.38 18.41 -17.96
CA VAL A 210 21.44 17.65 -17.26
C VAL A 210 22.45 17.08 -18.26
N ASP A 211 21.96 16.43 -19.31
CA ASP A 211 22.75 15.81 -20.37
C ASP A 211 22.05 16.00 -21.73
N PRO A 212 22.17 17.20 -22.34
CA PRO A 212 21.48 17.51 -23.59
C PRO A 212 21.92 16.65 -24.77
N ARG A 213 23.09 15.98 -24.71
CA ARG A 213 23.53 15.02 -25.74
C ARG A 213 22.71 13.74 -25.67
N ASN A 214 22.55 13.20 -24.47
CA ASN A 214 21.71 12.03 -24.24
C ASN A 214 20.22 12.36 -24.50
N ALA A 215 19.76 13.57 -24.14
CA ALA A 215 18.43 14.04 -24.51
C ALA A 215 18.21 14.06 -26.04
N LEU A 216 19.21 14.53 -26.80
CA LEU A 216 19.17 14.53 -28.26
C LEU A 216 19.08 13.11 -28.84
N GLU A 217 19.84 12.16 -28.30
CA GLU A 217 19.80 10.76 -28.72
C GLU A 217 18.42 10.14 -28.50
N TYR A 218 17.88 10.27 -27.29
CA TYR A 218 16.56 9.74 -26.95
C TYR A 218 15.42 10.42 -27.72
N ALA A 219 15.50 11.73 -27.95
CA ALA A 219 14.55 12.44 -28.79
C ALA A 219 14.63 11.97 -30.25
N GLY A 220 15.83 11.65 -30.76
CA GLY A 220 16.02 11.02 -32.07
C GLY A 220 15.31 9.67 -32.17
N LYS A 221 15.53 8.77 -31.20
CA LYS A 221 14.82 7.48 -31.11
C LYS A 221 13.30 7.69 -31.07
N ALA A 222 12.83 8.67 -30.30
CA ALA A 222 11.41 9.01 -30.21
C ALA A 222 10.81 9.42 -31.57
N VAL A 223 11.53 10.21 -32.38
CA VAL A 223 11.11 10.62 -33.72
C VAL A 223 11.03 9.41 -34.67
N GLU A 224 12.02 8.51 -34.63
CA GLU A 224 12.10 7.34 -35.50
C GLU A 224 10.97 6.33 -35.24
N CYS A 225 10.61 6.11 -33.98
CA CYS A 225 9.60 5.11 -33.61
C CYS A 225 8.16 5.66 -33.52
N ALA A 226 7.95 6.97 -33.62
CA ALA A 226 6.64 7.59 -33.50
C ALA A 226 5.67 7.08 -34.57
N ARG A 227 4.54 6.50 -34.14
CA ARG A 227 3.52 5.94 -35.05
C ARG A 227 2.45 6.96 -35.47
N THR A 228 2.44 8.14 -34.85
CA THR A 228 1.49 9.21 -35.16
C THR A 228 2.21 10.53 -35.38
N ASP A 229 1.69 11.35 -36.29
CA ASP A 229 2.23 12.69 -36.56
C ASP A 229 2.27 13.55 -35.28
N ALA A 230 1.28 13.42 -34.38
CA ALA A 230 1.26 14.13 -33.10
C ALA A 230 2.39 13.71 -32.15
N ALA A 231 2.67 12.41 -32.04
CA ALA A 231 3.79 11.91 -31.24
C ALA A 231 5.13 12.38 -31.85
N ARG A 232 5.23 12.36 -33.18
CA ARG A 232 6.43 12.82 -33.90
C ARG A 232 6.68 14.32 -33.71
N VAL A 233 5.65 15.17 -33.76
CA VAL A 233 5.77 16.61 -33.43
C VAL A 233 6.31 16.79 -32.02
N THR A 234 5.78 16.05 -31.04
CA THR A 234 6.23 16.16 -29.63
C THR A 234 7.71 15.78 -29.49
N ALA A 235 8.13 14.69 -30.13
CA ALA A 235 9.53 14.24 -30.14
C ALA A 235 10.46 15.23 -30.84
N LEU A 236 10.05 15.78 -31.98
CA LEU A 236 10.80 16.81 -32.71
C LEU A 236 10.95 18.09 -31.88
N ILE A 237 9.92 18.50 -31.13
CA ILE A 237 10.03 19.65 -30.22
C ILE A 237 11.14 19.42 -29.19
N THR A 238 11.15 18.26 -28.52
CA THR A 238 12.21 17.90 -27.56
C THR A 238 13.59 17.84 -28.22
N LYS A 239 13.67 17.29 -29.45
CA LYS A 239 14.89 17.26 -30.24
C LYS A 239 15.42 18.67 -30.54
N CYS A 240 14.56 19.58 -30.99
CA CYS A 240 14.94 20.97 -31.24
C CYS A 240 15.38 21.67 -29.95
N ARG A 241 14.73 21.41 -28.80
CA ARG A 241 15.19 21.93 -27.50
C ARG A 241 16.59 21.44 -27.13
N ALA A 242 16.88 20.15 -27.31
CA ALA A 242 18.21 19.58 -27.06
C ALA A 242 19.29 20.18 -28.00
N LEU A 243 18.95 20.38 -29.27
CA LEU A 243 19.83 21.06 -30.24
C LEU A 243 20.12 22.51 -29.85
N SER A 244 19.13 23.20 -29.28
CA SER A 244 19.29 24.57 -28.80
C SER A 244 20.26 24.63 -27.61
N TRP A 245 20.10 23.75 -26.62
CA TRP A 245 21.02 23.60 -25.49
C TRP A 245 22.46 23.26 -25.92
N LEU A 246 22.62 22.48 -26.99
CA LEU A 246 23.93 22.14 -27.56
C LEU A 246 24.51 23.24 -28.47
N ASN A 247 23.81 24.36 -28.63
CA ASN A 247 24.18 25.46 -29.52
C ASN A 247 24.46 25.01 -30.97
N ARG A 248 23.54 24.23 -31.56
CA ARG A 248 23.60 23.73 -32.95
C ARG A 248 22.55 24.42 -33.84
N PRO A 249 22.76 25.67 -34.26
CA PRO A 249 21.72 26.50 -34.90
C PRO A 249 21.27 25.98 -36.28
N GLU A 250 22.17 25.40 -37.08
CA GLU A 250 21.79 24.86 -38.41
C GLU A 250 20.86 23.65 -38.29
N ASP A 251 21.25 22.69 -37.44
CA ASP A 251 20.42 21.50 -37.15
C ASP A 251 19.11 21.88 -36.47
N PHE A 252 19.14 22.88 -35.58
CA PHE A 252 17.94 23.44 -34.96
C PHE A 252 16.98 23.98 -36.01
N ASN A 253 17.47 24.81 -36.95
CA ASN A 253 16.62 25.41 -37.98
C ASN A 253 15.98 24.35 -38.90
N ALA A 254 16.72 23.31 -39.28
CA ALA A 254 16.18 22.18 -40.05
C ALA A 254 15.10 21.43 -39.26
N CYS A 255 15.36 21.13 -37.99
CA CYS A 255 14.40 20.50 -37.07
C CYS A 255 13.13 21.36 -36.90
N TYR A 256 13.32 22.68 -36.71
CA TYR A 256 12.25 23.65 -36.48
C TYR A 256 11.29 23.74 -37.68
N GLU A 257 11.81 23.79 -38.91
CA GLU A 257 10.97 23.79 -40.12
C GLU A 257 10.18 22.48 -40.27
N GLU A 258 10.77 21.34 -39.93
CA GLU A 258 10.06 20.06 -39.91
C GLU A 258 8.91 20.08 -38.89
N VAL A 259 9.14 20.60 -37.69
CA VAL A 259 8.11 20.78 -36.66
C VAL A 259 6.96 21.63 -37.19
N LEU A 260 7.23 22.82 -37.75
CA LEU A 260 6.18 23.72 -38.23
C LEU A 260 5.39 23.14 -39.41
N LYS A 261 6.05 22.43 -40.32
CA LYS A 261 5.39 21.73 -41.43
C LYS A 261 4.42 20.68 -40.90
N LEU A 262 4.87 19.85 -39.96
CA LEU A 262 4.06 18.75 -39.43
C LEU A 262 2.95 19.26 -38.48
N ALA A 263 3.24 20.25 -37.65
CA ALA A 263 2.27 20.92 -36.78
C ALA A 263 1.10 21.52 -37.58
N ARG A 264 1.38 22.22 -38.68
CA ARG A 264 0.34 22.77 -39.58
C ARG A 264 -0.51 21.67 -40.21
N LYS A 265 0.10 20.56 -40.65
CA LYS A 265 -0.61 19.41 -41.25
C LYS A 265 -1.67 18.83 -40.31
N ILE A 266 -1.39 18.79 -39.01
CA ILE A 266 -2.29 18.19 -38.01
C ILE A 266 -3.09 19.22 -37.20
N HIS A 267 -3.05 20.49 -37.58
CA HIS A 267 -3.64 21.60 -36.83
C HIS A 267 -3.22 21.63 -35.34
N TYR A 268 -1.92 21.38 -35.09
CA TYR A 268 -1.35 21.45 -33.75
C TYR A 268 -1.39 22.92 -33.24
N PRO A 269 -1.80 23.20 -32.00
CA PRO A 269 -1.96 24.57 -31.52
C PRO A 269 -0.64 25.36 -31.48
N ASP A 270 -0.61 26.51 -32.16
CA ASP A 270 0.53 27.44 -32.12
C ASP A 270 0.78 28.03 -30.72
N SER A 271 -0.27 28.07 -29.89
CA SER A 271 -0.21 28.50 -28.49
C SER A 271 0.32 27.43 -27.54
N SER A 272 0.66 26.23 -28.04
CA SER A 272 1.22 25.18 -27.19
C SER A 272 2.58 25.63 -26.61
N PRO A 273 2.86 25.35 -25.31
CA PRO A 273 4.10 25.77 -24.66
C PRO A 273 5.37 25.31 -25.40
N GLY A 274 5.32 24.12 -26.00
CA GLY A 274 6.41 23.58 -26.82
C GLY A 274 6.71 24.42 -28.04
N ILE A 275 5.70 24.78 -28.84
CA ILE A 275 5.87 25.62 -30.03
C ILE A 275 6.29 27.04 -29.65
N LEU A 276 5.69 27.61 -28.59
CA LEU A 276 6.10 28.91 -28.07
C LEU A 276 7.58 28.93 -27.67
N ALA A 277 8.06 27.90 -26.96
CA ALA A 277 9.47 27.79 -26.58
C ALA A 277 10.39 27.72 -27.81
N LEU A 278 10.05 26.94 -28.84
CA LEU A 278 10.83 26.89 -30.08
C LEU A 278 10.87 28.24 -30.80
N ASN A 279 9.75 28.94 -30.86
CA ASN A 279 9.67 30.26 -31.48
C ASN A 279 10.53 31.29 -30.73
N ILE A 280 10.64 31.17 -29.40
CA ILE A 280 11.56 31.98 -28.59
C ILE A 280 13.01 31.68 -28.97
N TYR A 281 13.42 30.42 -28.98
CA TYR A 281 14.78 30.03 -29.36
C TYR A 281 15.13 30.49 -30.79
N LYS A 282 14.18 30.37 -31.72
CA LYS A 282 14.35 30.88 -33.09
C LYS A 282 14.58 32.39 -33.10
N ALA A 283 13.78 33.15 -32.35
CA ALA A 283 13.92 34.60 -32.25
C ALA A 283 15.25 35.01 -31.60
N MET A 284 15.73 34.26 -30.60
CA MET A 284 17.05 34.46 -29.99
C MET A 284 18.18 34.22 -30.99
N TYR A 285 18.14 33.14 -31.78
CA TYR A 285 19.11 32.90 -32.85
C TYR A 285 19.09 33.98 -33.93
N ASP A 286 17.92 34.54 -34.23
CA ASP A 286 17.75 35.67 -35.15
C ASP A 286 18.12 37.02 -34.53
N LYS A 287 18.49 37.04 -33.23
CA LYS A 287 18.78 38.23 -32.42
C LYS A 287 17.60 39.21 -32.30
N ASP A 288 16.37 38.73 -32.49
CA ASP A 288 15.13 39.48 -32.27
C ASP A 288 14.61 39.26 -30.84
N PHE A 289 15.33 39.84 -29.87
CA PHE A 289 15.01 39.68 -28.45
C PHE A 289 13.66 40.30 -28.07
N ALA A 290 13.22 41.35 -28.76
CA ALA A 290 11.91 41.98 -28.52
C ALA A 290 10.76 41.00 -28.82
N ARG A 291 10.84 40.29 -29.96
CA ARG A 291 9.89 39.22 -30.27
C ARG A 291 9.99 38.06 -29.28
N ALA A 292 11.19 37.70 -28.85
CA ALA A 292 11.39 36.64 -27.87
C ALA A 292 10.68 36.97 -26.54
N HIS A 293 10.82 38.20 -26.03
CA HIS A 293 10.10 38.66 -24.83
C HIS A 293 8.57 38.62 -25.03
N ALA A 294 8.07 39.13 -26.15
CA ALA A 294 6.63 39.11 -26.45
C ALA A 294 6.04 37.69 -26.59
N LEU A 295 6.87 36.70 -26.94
CA LEU A 295 6.48 35.29 -26.93
C LEU A 295 6.52 34.69 -25.52
N ALA A 296 7.50 35.07 -24.70
CA ALA A 296 7.59 34.65 -23.30
C ALA A 296 6.40 35.15 -22.45
N ASP A 297 5.84 36.32 -22.75
CA ASP A 297 4.64 36.86 -22.11
C ASP A 297 3.38 36.03 -22.37
N LYS A 298 3.38 35.18 -23.41
CA LYS A 298 2.22 34.33 -23.76
C LYS A 298 2.13 33.05 -22.93
N PHE A 299 3.14 32.73 -22.13
CA PHE A 299 3.09 31.57 -21.24
C PHE A 299 2.09 31.80 -20.11
N SER A 300 1.15 30.86 -19.94
CA SER A 300 0.14 30.92 -18.87
C SER A 300 0.73 30.66 -17.49
N VAL A 301 1.82 29.88 -17.42
CA VAL A 301 2.52 29.56 -16.16
C VAL A 301 3.57 30.63 -15.91
N LYS A 302 3.37 31.41 -14.83
CA LYS A 302 4.25 32.53 -14.46
C LYS A 302 5.71 32.10 -14.28
N GLY A 303 5.96 30.94 -13.69
CA GLY A 303 7.31 30.40 -13.53
C GLY A 303 8.01 30.16 -14.86
N GLU A 304 7.33 29.57 -15.84
CA GLU A 304 7.91 29.35 -17.17
C GLU A 304 8.21 30.67 -17.87
N SER A 305 7.29 31.63 -17.83
CA SER A 305 7.50 32.97 -18.39
C SER A 305 8.73 33.67 -17.78
N LEU A 306 8.86 33.67 -16.45
CA LEU A 306 10.01 34.26 -15.75
C LEU A 306 11.33 33.60 -16.15
N MET A 307 11.35 32.27 -16.26
CA MET A 307 12.53 31.53 -16.71
C MET A 307 12.90 31.90 -18.15
N ARG A 308 11.92 31.96 -19.07
CA ARG A 308 12.17 32.38 -20.46
C ARG A 308 12.73 33.79 -20.56
N HIS A 309 12.20 34.74 -19.79
CA HIS A 309 12.76 36.10 -19.76
C HIS A 309 14.20 36.13 -19.24
N SER A 310 14.54 35.29 -18.27
CA SER A 310 15.92 35.13 -17.81
C SER A 310 16.82 34.64 -18.95
N ASP A 311 16.43 33.58 -19.64
CA ASP A 311 17.19 33.01 -20.76
C ASP A 311 17.43 34.04 -21.88
N ILE A 312 16.38 34.81 -22.23
CA ILE A 312 16.44 35.84 -23.28
C ILE A 312 17.39 36.97 -22.87
N CYS A 313 17.29 37.48 -21.64
CA CYS A 313 18.19 38.53 -21.15
C CYS A 313 19.64 38.04 -21.09
N PHE A 314 19.85 36.78 -20.70
CA PHE A 314 21.19 36.18 -20.65
C PHE A 314 21.84 36.13 -22.04
N ASP A 315 21.10 35.66 -23.05
CA ASP A 315 21.58 35.58 -24.44
C ASP A 315 21.78 36.96 -25.08
N ALA A 316 20.96 37.94 -24.70
CA ALA A 316 21.13 39.35 -25.09
C ALA A 316 22.34 40.04 -24.40
N GLY A 317 22.98 39.38 -23.42
CA GLY A 317 24.10 39.94 -22.65
C GLY A 317 23.70 40.85 -21.48
N ASP A 318 22.41 40.97 -21.15
CA ASP A 318 21.90 41.70 -19.98
C ASP A 318 21.82 40.79 -18.75
N TYR A 319 22.99 40.47 -18.20
CA TYR A 319 23.13 39.54 -17.07
C TYR A 319 22.43 40.03 -15.80
N LEU A 320 22.32 41.35 -15.59
CA LEU A 320 21.67 41.91 -14.42
C LEU A 320 20.16 41.65 -14.46
N GLN A 321 19.55 41.88 -15.62
CA GLN A 321 18.13 41.64 -15.78
C GLN A 321 17.83 40.13 -15.80
N ALA A 322 18.71 39.30 -16.38
CA ALA A 322 18.64 37.85 -16.28
C ALA A 322 18.61 37.37 -14.81
N TYR A 323 19.57 37.84 -13.99
CA TYR A 323 19.61 37.52 -12.56
C TYR A 323 18.33 37.93 -11.81
N ARG A 324 17.76 39.10 -12.13
CA ARG A 324 16.51 39.57 -11.52
C ARG A 324 15.33 38.66 -11.86
N TYR A 325 15.22 38.21 -13.12
CA TYR A 325 14.20 37.25 -13.52
C TYR A 325 14.40 35.89 -12.85
N LEU A 326 15.65 35.40 -12.78
CA LEU A 326 15.99 34.14 -12.12
C LEU A 326 15.66 34.18 -10.61
N ARG A 327 15.95 35.29 -9.92
CA ARG A 327 15.57 35.47 -8.51
C ARG A 327 14.05 35.45 -8.32
N LYS A 328 13.28 36.09 -9.21
CA LYS A 328 11.81 36.05 -9.19
C LYS A 328 11.28 34.64 -9.45
N TYR A 329 11.93 33.90 -10.35
CA TYR A 329 11.62 32.51 -10.64
C TYR A 329 11.83 31.62 -9.42
N HIS A 330 12.99 31.70 -8.75
CA HIS A 330 13.25 30.92 -7.53
C HIS A 330 12.29 31.27 -6.40
N ALA A 331 12.02 32.55 -6.15
CA ALA A 331 11.02 32.95 -5.14
C ALA A 331 9.61 32.42 -5.46
N TYR A 332 9.24 32.37 -6.75
CA TYR A 332 7.99 31.77 -7.19
C TYR A 332 7.99 30.24 -7.00
N GLN A 333 9.11 29.56 -7.28
CA GLN A 333 9.27 28.12 -7.04
C GLN A 333 9.19 27.79 -5.56
N ASP A 334 9.87 28.53 -4.69
CA ASP A 334 9.82 28.32 -3.23
C ASP A 334 8.39 28.48 -2.71
N SER A 335 7.65 29.47 -3.22
CA SER A 335 6.23 29.64 -2.91
C SER A 335 5.38 28.44 -3.35
N ILE A 336 5.63 27.86 -4.53
CA ILE A 336 4.93 26.65 -5.01
C ILE A 336 5.31 25.43 -4.18
N ASN A 337 6.60 25.26 -3.86
CA ASN A 337 7.08 24.14 -3.06
C ASN A 337 6.47 24.17 -1.65
N ASN A 338 6.42 25.36 -1.02
CA ASN A 338 5.77 25.55 0.27
C ASN A 338 4.26 25.29 0.20
N LEU A 339 3.58 25.73 -0.86
CA LEU A 339 2.17 25.42 -1.09
C LEU A 339 1.93 23.92 -1.29
N THR A 340 2.82 23.25 -2.02
CA THR A 340 2.72 21.81 -2.29
C THR A 340 2.99 21.00 -1.03
N GLN A 341 4.01 21.34 -0.26
CA GLN A 341 4.28 20.74 1.06
C GLN A 341 3.14 21.01 2.04
N SER A 342 2.62 22.24 2.11
CA SER A 342 1.48 22.57 2.96
C SER A 342 0.22 21.83 2.53
N SER A 343 -0.02 21.66 1.22
CA SER A 343 -1.12 20.88 0.67
C SER A 343 -0.96 19.40 1.00
N ASP A 344 0.25 18.83 0.82
CA ASP A 344 0.56 17.44 1.17
C ASP A 344 0.39 17.20 2.68
N ILE A 345 0.79 18.15 3.54
CA ILE A 345 0.59 18.09 5.00
C ILE A 345 -0.90 18.18 5.35
N ALA A 346 -1.65 19.11 4.77
CA ALA A 346 -3.08 19.25 5.00
C ALA A 346 -3.86 18.00 4.53
N GLU A 347 -3.48 17.44 3.38
CA GLU A 347 -4.05 16.21 2.84
C GLU A 347 -3.68 15.00 3.68
N PHE A 348 -2.42 14.89 4.12
CA PHE A 348 -1.97 13.86 5.07
C PHE A 348 -2.78 13.93 6.37
N ASN A 349 -2.98 15.13 6.91
CA ASN A 349 -3.80 15.34 8.11
C ASN A 349 -5.27 14.93 7.88
N ALA A 350 -5.85 15.26 6.73
CA ALA A 350 -7.21 14.86 6.37
C ALA A 350 -7.34 13.33 6.21
N LEU A 351 -6.37 12.68 5.56
CA LEU A 351 -6.29 11.23 5.42
C LEU A 351 -6.17 10.54 6.78
N MET A 352 -5.30 11.05 7.64
CA MET A 352 -5.12 10.56 9.01
C MET A 352 -6.40 10.71 9.83
N GLY A 353 -7.11 11.84 9.68
CA GLY A 353 -8.44 12.04 10.28
C GLY A 353 -9.47 11.03 9.78
N ASN A 354 -9.47 10.74 8.48
CA ASN A 354 -10.43 9.82 7.87
C ASN A 354 -10.14 8.35 8.23
N GLU A 355 -8.87 7.96 8.29
CA GLU A 355 -8.45 6.65 8.80
C GLU A 355 -8.78 6.48 10.29
N ARG A 356 -8.63 7.54 11.09
CA ARG A 356 -9.10 7.55 12.49
C ARG A 356 -10.61 7.30 12.58
N LEU A 357 -11.41 7.98 11.76
CA LEU A 357 -12.86 7.77 11.72
C LEU A 357 -13.24 6.35 11.28
N LYS A 358 -12.55 5.78 10.28
CA LYS A 358 -12.75 4.37 9.90
C LYS A 358 -12.39 3.40 11.01
N LEU A 359 -11.31 3.66 11.74
CA LEU A 359 -10.90 2.87 12.90
C LEU A 359 -11.94 2.94 14.02
N GLU A 360 -12.47 4.13 14.29
CA GLU A 360 -13.52 4.34 15.28
C GLU A 360 -14.82 3.63 14.88
N ASN A 361 -15.23 3.72 13.62
CA ASN A 361 -16.35 2.95 13.07
C ASN A 361 -16.11 1.44 13.19
N SER A 362 -14.94 0.95 12.79
CA SER A 362 -14.60 -0.48 12.90
C SER A 362 -14.62 -0.95 14.35
N ARG A 363 -14.18 -0.10 15.30
CA ARG A 363 -14.25 -0.38 16.73
C ARG A 363 -15.69 -0.44 17.24
N LEU A 364 -16.54 0.47 16.77
CA LEU A 364 -17.97 0.47 17.09
C LEU A 364 -18.67 -0.77 16.50
N ASP A 365 -18.36 -1.16 15.27
CA ASP A 365 -18.88 -2.38 14.65
C ASP A 365 -18.47 -3.63 15.45
N LEU A 366 -17.22 -3.69 15.90
CA LEU A 366 -16.72 -4.81 16.69
C LEU A 366 -17.40 -4.87 18.07
N LYS A 367 -17.68 -3.71 18.69
CA LYS A 367 -18.45 -3.60 19.93
C LYS A 367 -19.90 -4.05 19.73
N ASN A 368 -20.53 -3.64 18.63
CA ASN A 368 -21.89 -4.04 18.27
C ASN A 368 -21.99 -5.56 18.03
N ALA A 369 -21.00 -6.13 17.32
CA ALA A 369 -20.92 -7.57 17.12
C ALA A 369 -20.73 -8.34 18.44
N GLY A 370 -19.94 -7.80 19.37
CA GLY A 370 -19.78 -8.34 20.72
C GLY A 370 -21.09 -8.37 21.51
N LEU A 371 -21.83 -7.26 21.52
CA LEU A 371 -23.15 -7.17 22.16
C LEU A 371 -24.17 -8.15 21.54
N MET A 372 -24.15 -8.31 20.21
CA MET A 372 -24.97 -9.30 19.51
C MET A 372 -24.63 -10.73 19.93
N MET A 373 -23.34 -11.08 20.03
CA MET A 373 -22.92 -12.40 20.50
C MET A 373 -23.39 -12.67 21.93
N GLU A 374 -23.30 -11.68 22.81
CA GLU A 374 -23.72 -11.77 24.20
C GLU A 374 -25.24 -11.98 24.33
N GLN A 375 -26.04 -11.25 23.56
CA GLN A 375 -27.49 -11.48 23.44
C GLN A 375 -27.81 -12.89 22.93
N MET A 376 -27.11 -13.34 21.88
CA MET A 376 -27.33 -14.67 21.30
C MET A 376 -26.98 -15.79 22.29
N GLN A 377 -25.94 -15.59 23.12
CA GLN A 377 -25.57 -16.50 24.19
C GLN A 377 -26.66 -16.58 25.26
N GLN A 378 -27.18 -15.45 25.72
CA GLN A 378 -28.29 -15.39 26.68
C GLN A 378 -29.54 -16.10 26.14
N GLN A 379 -29.86 -15.90 24.86
CA GLN A 379 -31.01 -16.53 24.21
C GLN A 379 -30.85 -18.06 24.12
N MET A 380 -29.66 -18.54 23.76
CA MET A 380 -29.34 -19.98 23.79
C MET A 380 -29.43 -20.57 25.22
N THR A 381 -29.07 -19.81 26.25
CA THR A 381 -29.14 -20.31 27.62
C THR A 381 -30.59 -20.48 28.08
N LEU A 382 -31.46 -19.53 27.71
CA LEU A 382 -32.90 -19.62 27.93
C LEU A 382 -33.51 -20.83 27.23
N GLU A 383 -33.20 -21.04 25.94
CA GLU A 383 -33.69 -22.19 25.18
C GLU A 383 -33.24 -23.54 25.78
N GLN A 384 -32.02 -23.63 26.29
CA GLN A 384 -31.54 -24.83 27.00
C GLN A 384 -32.30 -25.10 28.29
N TYR A 385 -32.69 -24.05 29.01
CA TYR A 385 -33.46 -24.14 30.24
C TYR A 385 -34.89 -24.64 29.95
N ASP A 386 -35.52 -24.10 28.91
CA ASP A 386 -36.85 -24.52 28.45
C ASP A 386 -36.86 -26.00 28.03
N ALA A 387 -35.87 -26.42 27.24
CA ALA A 387 -35.75 -27.81 26.81
C ALA A 387 -35.52 -28.79 27.97
N ALA A 388 -34.81 -28.38 29.03
CA ALA A 388 -34.64 -29.19 30.24
C ALA A 388 -35.95 -29.32 31.02
N ASN A 389 -36.73 -28.24 31.09
CA ASN A 389 -38.02 -28.21 31.79
C ASN A 389 -39.06 -29.10 31.10
N ASP A 390 -39.14 -29.05 29.77
CA ASP A 390 -40.00 -29.93 28.97
C ASP A 390 -39.67 -31.41 29.19
N ARG A 391 -38.38 -31.72 29.30
CA ARG A 391 -37.90 -33.09 29.53
C ARG A 391 -38.33 -33.65 30.89
N LEU A 392 -38.23 -32.85 31.94
CA LEU A 392 -38.70 -33.21 33.28
C LEU A 392 -40.22 -33.40 33.31
N THR A 393 -40.95 -32.59 32.55
CA THR A 393 -42.42 -32.69 32.43
C THR A 393 -42.85 -34.00 31.77
N LEU A 394 -42.13 -34.43 30.74
CA LEU A 394 -42.32 -35.72 30.08
C LEU A 394 -42.03 -36.91 31.00
N GLU A 395 -40.94 -36.84 31.77
CA GLU A 395 -40.53 -37.89 32.70
C GLU A 395 -41.54 -38.08 33.84
N ASN A 396 -42.10 -36.97 34.36
CA ASN A 396 -43.20 -37.00 35.33
C ASN A 396 -44.46 -37.68 34.79
N ARG A 397 -44.85 -37.39 33.53
CA ARG A 397 -46.01 -38.05 32.89
C ARG A 397 -45.78 -39.54 32.64
N GLU A 398 -44.54 -39.94 32.36
CA GLU A 398 -44.19 -41.35 32.16
C GLU A 398 -44.31 -42.15 33.46
N LEU A 399 -43.98 -41.54 34.61
CA LEU A 399 -44.16 -42.13 35.94
C LEU A 399 -45.63 -42.28 36.31
N GLU A 400 -46.49 -41.30 35.96
CA GLU A 400 -47.95 -41.39 36.13
C GLU A 400 -48.56 -42.53 35.30
N LEU A 401 -48.12 -42.70 34.05
CA LEU A 401 -48.60 -43.77 33.17
C LEU A 401 -48.20 -45.17 33.67
N LYS A 402 -47.02 -45.31 34.28
CA LYS A 402 -46.57 -46.57 34.91
C LYS A 402 -47.40 -46.94 36.14
N SER A 403 -47.89 -45.95 36.90
CA SER A 403 -48.81 -46.16 38.03
C SER A 403 -50.20 -46.64 37.58
N LEU A 404 -50.66 -46.21 36.39
CA LEU A 404 -51.97 -46.56 35.84
C LEU A 404 -52.03 -47.99 35.23
N HIS A 405 -50.91 -48.50 34.73
CA HIS A 405 -50.84 -49.84 34.15
C HIS A 405 -50.88 -50.96 35.20
N ALA A 406 -50.50 -50.68 36.45
CA ALA A 406 -50.53 -51.65 37.55
C ALA A 406 -51.96 -52.06 37.99
N ASP A 407 -52.98 -51.25 37.67
CA ASP A 407 -54.37 -51.49 38.05
C ASP A 407 -55.22 -52.16 36.95
N ALA A 408 -54.77 -52.12 35.70
CA ALA A 408 -55.50 -52.67 34.56
C ALA A 408 -55.39 -54.20 34.45
N ASP A 409 -54.24 -54.77 34.83
CA ASP A 409 -53.96 -56.21 34.63
C ASP A 409 -54.62 -57.13 35.68
N ARG A 410 -55.16 -56.58 36.78
CA ARG A 410 -55.73 -57.36 37.90
C ARG A 410 -57.13 -57.94 37.65
N LYS A 411 -57.84 -57.56 36.57
CA LYS A 411 -59.26 -57.91 36.39
C LYS A 411 -59.58 -58.88 35.25
N GLU A 412 -58.62 -59.17 34.37
CA GLU A 412 -58.91 -59.93 33.15
C GLU A 412 -58.64 -61.44 33.26
N ALA A 413 -58.03 -61.89 34.37
CA ALA A 413 -57.42 -63.21 34.45
C ALA A 413 -58.37 -64.39 34.78
N ASP A 414 -59.45 -64.22 35.55
CA ASP A 414 -59.86 -65.35 36.40
C ASP A 414 -61.00 -66.27 35.95
N ILE A 415 -61.92 -65.89 35.05
CA ILE A 415 -63.22 -66.63 35.04
C ILE A 415 -63.62 -67.31 33.72
N ARG A 416 -63.04 -67.01 32.55
CA ARG A 416 -63.73 -67.43 31.29
C ARG A 416 -63.01 -68.19 30.20
N ARG A 417 -61.68 -68.26 30.08
CA ARG A 417 -61.09 -68.87 28.86
C ARG A 417 -60.74 -70.36 28.95
N GLN A 418 -60.46 -70.86 30.15
CA GLN A 418 -59.86 -72.18 30.38
C GLN A 418 -60.72 -73.39 29.98
N LYS A 419 -62.03 -73.22 29.73
CA LYS A 419 -62.93 -74.33 29.39
C LYS A 419 -63.30 -74.45 27.90
N ALA A 420 -62.95 -73.47 27.07
CA ALA A 420 -63.24 -73.47 25.62
C ALA A 420 -61.99 -73.67 24.74
N GLU A 421 -60.79 -73.63 25.33
CA GLU A 421 -59.50 -73.66 24.61
C GLU A 421 -59.09 -75.04 24.08
N ASN A 422 -59.46 -76.14 24.76
CA ASN A 422 -58.88 -77.45 24.44
C ASN A 422 -59.42 -78.15 23.17
N LEU A 423 -60.64 -77.84 22.72
CA LEU A 423 -61.18 -78.43 21.48
C LEU A 423 -60.90 -77.57 20.24
N ARG A 424 -60.71 -76.26 20.42
CA ARG A 424 -60.19 -75.34 19.38
C ARG A 424 -58.68 -75.50 19.19
N GLN A 425 -57.96 -75.94 20.22
CA GLN A 425 -56.51 -76.10 20.24
C GLN A 425 -55.94 -76.91 19.07
N LYS A 426 -56.64 -77.94 18.58
CA LYS A 426 -56.07 -78.87 17.59
C LYS A 426 -56.04 -78.32 16.16
N ASP A 427 -57.13 -77.73 15.67
CA ASP A 427 -57.16 -77.09 14.34
C ASP A 427 -56.44 -75.74 14.31
N LEU A 428 -56.39 -75.05 15.46
CA LEU A 428 -55.60 -73.84 15.60
C LEU A 428 -54.10 -74.11 15.59
N LEU A 429 -53.60 -75.28 16.03
CA LEU A 429 -52.16 -75.57 16.11
C LEU A 429 -51.50 -75.64 14.72
N GLU A 430 -52.13 -76.29 13.73
CA GLU A 430 -51.60 -76.35 12.35
C GLU A 430 -51.63 -74.98 11.67
N GLN A 431 -52.70 -74.20 11.87
CA GLN A 431 -52.77 -72.81 11.39
C GLN A 431 -51.84 -71.86 12.18
N GLN A 432 -51.52 -72.20 13.44
CA GLN A 432 -50.57 -71.48 14.29
C GLN A 432 -49.12 -71.71 13.88
N GLU A 433 -48.76 -72.90 13.40
CA GLU A 433 -47.39 -73.18 12.92
C GLU A 433 -47.07 -72.39 11.64
N GLU A 434 -47.95 -72.35 10.64
CA GLU A 434 -47.74 -71.50 9.45
C GLU A 434 -47.69 -70.01 9.83
N THR A 435 -48.63 -69.53 10.64
CA THR A 435 -48.62 -68.14 11.09
C THR A 435 -47.45 -67.81 12.02
N ALA A 436 -46.91 -68.77 12.77
CA ALA A 436 -45.69 -68.60 13.57
C ALA A 436 -44.44 -68.44 12.69
N HIS A 437 -44.33 -69.21 11.60
CA HIS A 437 -43.25 -69.05 10.63
C HIS A 437 -43.25 -67.66 9.98
N TYR A 438 -44.40 -67.18 9.50
CA TYR A 438 -44.50 -65.82 8.97
C TYR A 438 -44.21 -64.74 10.03
N ARG A 439 -44.68 -64.93 11.27
CA ARG A 439 -44.38 -64.00 12.39
C ARG A 439 -42.89 -63.94 12.72
N LEU A 440 -42.17 -65.07 12.71
CA LEU A 440 -40.72 -65.11 12.95
C LEU A 440 -39.94 -64.41 11.83
N ILE A 441 -40.35 -64.58 10.57
CA ILE A 441 -39.73 -63.88 9.44
C ILE A 441 -39.97 -62.37 9.55
N ILE A 442 -41.20 -61.93 9.84
CA ILE A 442 -41.50 -60.50 10.04
C ILE A 442 -40.71 -59.93 11.22
N PHE A 443 -40.66 -60.64 12.35
CA PHE A 443 -39.92 -60.20 13.54
C PHE A 443 -38.40 -60.08 13.27
N SER A 444 -37.82 -61.02 12.52
CA SER A 444 -36.41 -60.96 12.13
C SER A 444 -36.11 -59.82 11.15
N ILE A 445 -37.01 -59.52 10.21
CA ILE A 445 -36.92 -58.36 9.32
C ILE A 445 -37.00 -57.05 10.13
N VAL A 446 -37.96 -56.95 11.06
CA VAL A 446 -38.10 -55.76 11.92
C VAL A 446 -36.86 -55.54 12.77
N ILE A 447 -36.32 -56.59 13.40
CA ILE A 447 -35.07 -56.53 14.15
C ILE A 447 -33.90 -56.09 13.26
N PHE A 448 -33.79 -56.66 12.05
CA PHE A 448 -32.74 -56.29 11.11
C PHE A 448 -32.79 -54.79 10.76
N PHE A 449 -33.98 -54.26 10.43
CA PHE A 449 -34.15 -52.83 10.18
C PHE A 449 -33.88 -51.96 11.42
N LEU A 450 -34.25 -52.43 12.62
CA LEU A 450 -33.98 -51.74 13.87
C LEU A 450 -32.47 -51.64 14.13
N LEU A 451 -31.73 -52.74 13.92
CA LEU A 451 -30.28 -52.79 14.06
C LEU A 451 -29.58 -51.93 13.00
N ALA A 452 -30.06 -51.94 11.76
CA ALA A 452 -29.56 -51.08 10.69
C ALA A 452 -29.77 -49.59 11.00
N LEU A 453 -30.93 -49.23 11.55
CA LEU A 453 -31.24 -47.87 12.00
C LEU A 453 -30.29 -47.44 13.12
N VAL A 454 -30.06 -48.30 14.12
CA VAL A 454 -29.13 -48.02 15.23
C VAL A 454 -27.71 -47.85 14.71
N ALA A 455 -27.24 -48.72 13.83
CA ALA A 455 -25.91 -48.63 13.22
C ALA A 455 -25.75 -47.33 12.40
N PHE A 456 -26.76 -46.96 11.63
CA PHE A 456 -26.79 -45.69 10.90
C PHE A 456 -26.74 -44.49 11.85
N LEU A 457 -27.51 -44.52 12.95
CA LEU A 457 -27.52 -43.44 13.95
C LEU A 457 -26.14 -43.29 14.61
N ILE A 458 -25.49 -44.40 14.97
CA ILE A 458 -24.14 -44.42 15.53
C ILE A 458 -23.14 -43.81 14.54
N PHE A 459 -23.19 -44.23 13.27
CA PHE A 459 -22.32 -43.69 12.22
C PHE A 459 -22.54 -42.18 12.01
N TYR A 460 -23.80 -41.74 11.95
CA TYR A 460 -24.17 -40.33 11.82
C TYR A 460 -23.65 -39.50 13.01
N LEU A 461 -23.84 -39.97 14.24
CA LEU A 461 -23.36 -39.31 15.46
C LEU A 461 -21.83 -39.23 15.51
N GLN A 462 -21.13 -40.29 15.10
CA GLN A 462 -19.66 -40.28 15.01
C GLN A 462 -19.16 -39.26 13.98
N ARG A 463 -19.78 -39.21 12.79
CA ARG A 463 -19.44 -38.26 11.74
C ARG A 463 -19.67 -36.81 12.19
N ARG A 464 -20.80 -36.55 12.87
CA ARG A 464 -21.11 -35.24 13.46
C ARG A 464 -20.10 -34.83 14.53
N ARG A 465 -19.71 -35.75 15.44
CA ARG A 465 -18.67 -35.50 16.46
C ARG A 465 -17.32 -35.15 15.84
N LYS A 466 -16.91 -35.86 14.78
CA LYS A 466 -15.64 -35.59 14.07
C LYS A 466 -15.63 -34.21 13.43
N SER A 467 -16.73 -33.83 12.76
CA SER A 467 -16.90 -32.51 12.16
C SER A 467 -16.87 -31.40 13.22
N MET A 468 -17.55 -31.58 14.36
CA MET A 468 -17.52 -30.61 15.46
C MET A 468 -16.14 -30.40 16.06
N ARG A 469 -15.35 -31.47 16.23
CA ARG A 469 -13.96 -31.37 16.70
C ARG A 469 -13.07 -30.61 15.73
N GLN A 470 -13.22 -30.84 14.43
CA GLN A 470 -12.47 -30.10 13.40
C GLN A 470 -12.85 -28.62 13.39
N LEU A 471 -14.14 -28.31 13.53
CA LEU A 471 -14.63 -26.93 13.61
C LEU A 471 -14.12 -26.21 14.86
N GLN A 472 -14.13 -26.86 16.02
CA GLN A 472 -13.56 -26.29 17.26
C GLN A 472 -12.07 -25.98 17.13
N LYS A 473 -11.29 -26.94 16.59
CA LYS A 473 -9.85 -26.72 16.38
C LYS A 473 -9.59 -25.56 15.42
N LYS A 474 -10.36 -25.47 14.31
CA LYS A 474 -10.25 -24.36 13.35
C LYS A 474 -10.66 -23.03 13.95
N ASN A 475 -11.72 -22.98 14.76
CA ASN A 475 -12.12 -21.76 15.46
C ASN A 475 -11.06 -21.31 16.48
N GLN A 476 -10.38 -22.24 17.14
CA GLN A 476 -9.31 -21.90 18.08
C GLN A 476 -8.04 -21.40 17.37
N GLU A 477 -7.64 -22.04 16.26
CA GLU A 477 -6.57 -21.56 15.37
C GLU A 477 -6.89 -20.14 14.84
N LEU A 478 -8.14 -19.91 14.42
CA LEU A 478 -8.61 -18.60 13.95
C LEU A 478 -8.66 -17.54 15.07
N ALA A 479 -9.04 -17.92 16.29
CA ALA A 479 -9.08 -17.00 17.43
C ALA A 479 -7.68 -16.53 17.81
N VAL A 480 -6.71 -17.45 17.89
CA VAL A 480 -5.30 -17.10 18.17
C VAL A 480 -4.74 -16.19 17.08
N ALA A 481 -4.91 -16.54 15.80
CA ALA A 481 -4.45 -15.73 14.69
C ALA A 481 -5.13 -14.34 14.64
N ARG A 482 -6.42 -14.26 15.02
CA ARG A 482 -7.16 -12.99 15.15
C ARG A 482 -6.58 -12.13 16.27
N ASP A 483 -6.32 -12.72 17.43
CA ASP A 483 -5.83 -11.98 18.60
C ASP A 483 -4.41 -11.47 18.37
N GLU A 484 -3.55 -12.26 17.73
CA GLU A 484 -2.24 -11.83 17.24
C GLU A 484 -2.36 -10.65 16.25
N ALA A 485 -3.23 -10.77 15.25
CA ALA A 485 -3.47 -9.71 14.28
C ALA A 485 -4.02 -8.43 14.93
N GLN A 486 -4.93 -8.55 15.90
CA GLN A 486 -5.47 -7.42 16.65
C GLN A 486 -4.42 -6.75 17.53
N SER A 487 -3.57 -7.53 18.21
CA SER A 487 -2.48 -7.00 19.02
C SER A 487 -1.47 -6.21 18.18
N ALA A 488 -1.09 -6.74 17.01
CA ALA A 488 -0.22 -6.09 16.05
C ALA A 488 -0.85 -4.80 15.49
N ASN A 489 -2.14 -4.83 15.16
CA ASN A 489 -2.85 -3.66 14.65
C ASN A 489 -3.02 -2.57 15.72
N ARG A 490 -3.23 -2.97 16.98
CA ARG A 490 -3.30 -2.05 18.12
C ARG A 490 -1.95 -1.38 18.38
N MET A 491 -0.86 -2.14 18.39
CA MET A 491 0.50 -1.59 18.51
C MET A 491 0.83 -0.62 17.38
N LYS A 492 0.45 -0.97 16.13
CA LYS A 492 0.61 -0.08 14.97
C LYS A 492 -0.20 1.21 15.11
N SER A 493 -1.42 1.12 15.63
CA SER A 493 -2.29 2.28 15.81
C SER A 493 -1.77 3.21 16.92
N LEU A 494 -1.33 2.64 18.05
CA LEU A 494 -0.68 3.38 19.14
C LEU A 494 0.60 4.07 18.67
N PHE A 495 1.42 3.39 17.87
CA PHE A 495 2.61 3.96 17.25
C PHE A 495 2.27 5.19 16.41
N ILE A 496 1.29 5.10 15.52
CA ILE A 496 0.89 6.21 14.65
C ILE A 496 0.31 7.37 15.47
N GLN A 497 -0.48 7.07 16.50
CA GLN A 497 -1.09 8.08 17.37
C GLN A 497 -0.02 8.85 18.16
N ASN A 498 0.91 8.14 18.79
CA ASN A 498 2.01 8.75 19.55
C ASN A 498 2.89 9.59 18.61
N MET A 499 3.24 9.08 17.42
CA MET A 499 4.01 9.84 16.44
C MET A 499 3.30 11.09 15.94
N SER A 500 1.98 11.03 15.76
CA SER A 500 1.21 12.21 15.38
C SER A 500 1.23 13.29 16.47
N HIS A 501 1.22 12.90 17.74
CA HIS A 501 1.30 13.83 18.87
C HIS A 501 2.70 14.46 18.96
N GLU A 502 3.74 13.63 18.88
CA GLU A 502 5.13 14.04 19.00
C GLU A 502 5.63 14.87 17.80
N ILE A 503 5.03 14.74 16.60
CA ILE A 503 5.27 15.62 15.46
C ILE A 503 4.53 16.96 15.62
N ARG A 504 3.29 16.92 16.12
CA ARG A 504 2.42 18.11 16.20
C ARG A 504 2.95 19.15 17.17
N THR A 505 3.50 18.73 18.31
CA THR A 505 3.99 19.64 19.36
C THR A 505 5.13 20.57 18.88
N PRO A 506 6.24 20.06 18.32
CA PRO A 506 7.29 20.94 17.78
C PRO A 506 6.82 21.72 16.56
N LEU A 507 6.00 21.11 15.69
CA LEU A 507 5.47 21.79 14.51
C LEU A 507 4.57 22.98 14.86
N ASN A 508 3.67 22.82 15.83
CA ASN A 508 2.81 23.90 16.30
C ASN A 508 3.62 25.03 16.96
N SER A 509 4.70 24.68 17.66
CA SER A 509 5.62 25.66 18.25
C SER A 509 6.33 26.45 17.15
N ILE A 510 6.88 25.77 16.14
CA ILE A 510 7.51 26.41 14.96
C ILE A 510 6.53 27.37 14.27
N VAL A 511 5.33 26.90 13.96
CA VAL A 511 4.31 27.71 13.28
C VAL A 511 3.87 28.88 14.15
N GLY A 512 3.63 28.66 15.44
CA GLY A 512 3.21 29.69 16.38
C GLY A 512 4.24 30.81 16.52
N PHE A 513 5.49 30.47 16.83
CA PHE A 513 6.56 31.47 16.95
C PHE A 513 6.87 32.15 15.60
N SER A 514 6.78 31.43 14.48
CA SER A 514 6.93 32.04 13.15
C SER A 514 5.82 33.04 12.85
N GLN A 515 4.57 32.76 13.26
CA GLN A 515 3.44 33.68 13.10
C GLN A 515 3.59 34.93 13.98
N LEU A 516 4.11 34.79 15.20
CA LEU A 516 4.39 35.92 16.09
C LEU A 516 5.45 36.84 15.46
N ILE A 517 6.56 36.27 14.96
CA ILE A 517 7.61 37.05 14.28
C ILE A 517 7.11 37.71 12.99
N ALA A 518 6.23 37.04 12.24
CA ALA A 518 5.73 37.53 10.96
C ALA A 518 4.56 38.53 11.08
N ASN A 519 4.02 38.76 12.28
CA ASN A 519 2.86 39.63 12.48
C ASN A 519 3.29 41.11 12.49
N PRO A 520 2.89 41.93 11.49
CA PRO A 520 3.28 43.34 11.42
C PRO A 520 2.64 44.22 12.51
N ASP A 521 1.56 43.73 13.16
CA ASP A 521 0.86 44.45 14.23
C ASP A 521 1.43 44.15 15.63
N MET A 522 2.47 43.32 15.72
CA MET A 522 3.13 42.92 16.97
C MET A 522 4.53 43.55 17.03
N GLU A 523 4.71 44.53 17.91
CA GLU A 523 6.05 45.06 18.24
C GLU A 523 6.75 44.05 19.15
N LEU A 524 7.80 43.42 18.64
CA LEU A 524 8.67 42.50 19.39
C LEU A 524 9.99 43.20 19.68
N GLU A 525 10.47 43.10 20.92
CA GLU A 525 11.81 43.55 21.26
C GLU A 525 12.87 42.62 20.59
N PRO A 526 14.08 43.12 20.27
CA PRO A 526 15.13 42.31 19.63
C PRO A 526 15.49 41.03 20.39
N GLU A 527 15.38 41.05 21.72
CA GLU A 527 15.63 39.91 22.60
C GLU A 527 14.55 38.83 22.46
N GLU A 528 13.27 39.22 22.39
CA GLU A 528 12.14 38.30 22.18
C GLU A 528 12.18 37.67 20.77
N GLN A 529 12.55 38.46 19.76
CA GLN A 529 12.72 37.96 18.40
C GLN A 529 13.83 36.91 18.32
N GLN A 530 14.92 37.11 19.05
CA GLN A 530 16.03 36.15 19.14
C GLN A 530 15.59 34.87 19.88
N GLU A 531 14.90 34.99 21.02
CA GLU A 531 14.37 33.86 21.78
C GLU A 531 13.39 33.00 20.95
N TYR A 532 12.45 33.63 20.24
CA TYR A 532 11.52 32.93 19.34
C TYR A 532 12.24 32.25 18.18
N SER A 533 13.28 32.89 17.63
CA SER A 533 14.10 32.28 16.57
C SER A 533 14.86 31.05 17.08
N GLU A 534 15.40 31.11 18.29
CA GLU A 534 16.08 29.98 18.94
C GLU A 534 15.11 28.82 19.23
N LEU A 535 13.88 29.13 19.69
CA LEU A 535 12.83 28.14 19.88
C LEU A 535 12.41 27.47 18.56
N ILE A 536 12.33 28.22 17.46
CA ILE A 536 12.05 27.65 16.12
C ILE A 536 13.17 26.70 15.70
N VAL A 537 14.43 27.11 15.84
CA VAL A 537 15.59 26.28 15.47
C VAL A 537 15.63 25.01 16.30
N SER A 538 15.49 25.12 17.63
CA SER A 538 15.49 23.97 18.55
C SER A 538 14.37 22.97 18.23
N ASN A 539 13.14 23.45 18.01
CA ASN A 539 12.01 22.58 17.64
C ASN A 539 12.19 21.94 16.25
N SER A 540 12.86 22.63 15.31
CA SER A 540 13.16 22.11 13.97
C SER A 540 14.21 21.00 14.01
N GLU A 541 15.24 21.14 14.84
CA GLU A 541 16.24 20.10 15.08
C GLU A 541 15.63 18.87 15.75
N LEU A 542 14.76 19.11 16.74
CA LEU A 542 14.02 18.04 17.44
C LEU A 542 13.14 17.25 16.46
N LEU A 543 12.38 17.94 15.61
CA LEU A 543 11.53 17.31 14.60
C LEU A 543 12.36 16.53 13.55
N THR A 544 13.49 17.09 13.13
CA THR A 544 14.39 16.42 12.18
C THR A 544 14.94 15.13 12.78
N THR A 545 15.34 15.15 14.05
CA THR A 545 15.80 13.97 14.79
C THR A 545 14.70 12.91 14.84
N LEU A 546 13.47 13.30 15.18
CA LEU A 546 12.32 12.39 15.21
C LEU A 546 12.08 11.70 13.86
N VAL A 547 12.11 12.47 12.77
CA VAL A 547 11.90 11.93 11.42
C VAL A 547 13.01 10.96 11.03
N ASN A 548 14.28 11.30 11.33
CA ASN A 548 15.41 10.43 11.05
C ASN A 548 15.36 9.12 11.85
N ASP A 549 14.96 9.20 13.13
CA ASP A 549 14.74 8.05 13.99
C ASP A 549 13.63 7.14 13.45
N LEU A 550 12.53 7.72 12.96
CA LEU A 550 11.43 7.00 12.32
C LEU A 550 11.85 6.29 11.03
N LEU A 551 12.62 6.98 10.18
CA LEU A 551 13.15 6.40 8.94
C LEU A 551 14.11 5.25 9.26
N GLY A 552 15.01 5.44 10.24
CA GLY A 552 15.93 4.41 10.71
C GLY A 552 15.21 3.16 11.23
N LEU A 553 14.16 3.34 12.04
CA LEU A 553 13.32 2.25 12.53
C LEU A 553 12.63 1.49 11.38
N SER A 554 12.07 2.21 10.41
CA SER A 554 11.38 1.60 9.26
C SER A 554 12.33 0.82 8.35
N GLU A 555 13.55 1.31 8.13
CA GLU A 555 14.56 0.63 7.31
C GLU A 555 15.05 -0.67 7.97
N LEU A 556 15.34 -0.63 9.27
CA LEU A 556 15.79 -1.79 10.04
C LEU A 556 14.68 -2.86 10.16
N GLN A 557 13.44 -2.47 10.43
CA GLN A 557 12.31 -3.42 10.57
C GLN A 557 11.87 -4.06 9.25
N SER A 558 12.00 -3.34 8.13
CA SER A 558 11.62 -3.89 6.82
C SER A 558 12.65 -4.86 6.25
N GLY A 559 13.79 -5.04 6.92
CA GLY A 559 14.90 -5.86 6.44
C GLY A 559 15.57 -5.31 5.18
N LYS A 560 15.26 -4.06 4.79
CA LYS A 560 15.76 -3.42 3.57
C LYS A 560 17.07 -2.66 3.78
N TYR A 561 17.51 -2.51 5.03
CA TYR A 561 18.80 -1.90 5.32
C TYR A 561 19.93 -2.79 4.80
N VAL A 562 20.85 -2.20 4.05
CA VAL A 562 22.05 -2.87 3.55
C VAL A 562 23.18 -2.57 4.51
N THR A 563 23.63 -3.58 5.27
CA THR A 563 24.79 -3.48 6.18
C THR A 563 26.04 -3.07 5.42
N LYS A 564 26.69 -2.01 5.90
CA LYS A 564 27.99 -1.58 5.38
C LYS A 564 29.09 -2.05 6.34
N ILE A 565 29.44 -3.33 6.28
CA ILE A 565 30.51 -3.90 7.10
C ILE A 565 31.85 -3.41 6.56
N ALA A 566 32.62 -2.72 7.39
CA ALA A 566 33.98 -2.29 7.11
C ALA A 566 34.85 -2.41 8.36
N SER A 567 36.17 -2.33 8.17
CA SER A 567 37.12 -2.30 9.28
C SER A 567 37.11 -0.92 9.92
N HIS A 568 36.86 -0.87 11.23
CA HIS A 568 36.79 0.37 12.01
C HIS A 568 37.63 0.27 13.28
N SER A 569 38.38 1.32 13.61
CA SER A 569 39.07 1.43 14.91
C SER A 569 38.04 1.73 16.01
N CYS A 570 38.10 0.97 17.11
CA CYS A 570 37.23 1.22 18.26
C CYS A 570 37.49 2.59 18.90
N ALA A 571 38.75 3.04 18.87
CA ALA A 571 39.14 4.36 19.38
C ALA A 571 38.57 5.49 18.51
N ASP A 572 38.55 5.34 17.19
CA ASP A 572 37.94 6.31 16.27
C ASP A 572 36.43 6.41 16.49
N LEU A 573 35.74 5.26 16.59
CA LEU A 573 34.30 5.23 16.86
C LEU A 573 33.94 5.98 18.16
N CYS A 574 34.74 5.81 19.22
CA CYS A 574 34.54 6.52 20.49
C CYS A 574 34.80 8.02 20.35
N ARG A 575 35.92 8.39 19.73
CA ARG A 575 36.32 9.79 19.52
C ARG A 575 35.32 10.56 18.67
N GLU A 576 34.89 9.98 17.55
CA GLU A 576 33.87 10.55 16.67
C GLU A 576 32.54 10.73 17.41
N SER A 577 32.12 9.73 18.18
CA SER A 577 30.86 9.80 18.95
C SER A 577 30.91 10.90 20.01
N ILE A 578 31.99 11.02 20.78
CA ILE A 578 32.15 12.10 21.77
C ILE A 578 32.18 13.49 21.11
N ALA A 579 32.83 13.64 19.96
CA ALA A 579 32.92 14.93 19.29
C ALA A 579 31.54 15.51 18.94
N THR A 580 30.55 14.65 18.64
CA THR A 580 29.19 15.09 18.31
C THR A 580 28.40 15.69 19.48
N VAL A 581 28.74 15.31 20.71
CA VAL A 581 28.02 15.75 21.92
C VAL A 581 28.79 16.81 22.72
N THR A 582 30.11 16.94 22.48
CA THR A 582 30.99 17.86 23.21
C THR A 582 30.51 19.32 23.26
N HIS A 583 29.81 19.80 22.22
CA HIS A 583 29.28 21.16 22.14
C HIS A 583 27.94 21.38 22.88
N ARG A 584 27.29 20.30 23.36
CA ARG A 584 25.97 20.32 23.99
C ARG A 584 26.01 20.07 25.50
N LYS A 585 27.19 19.73 26.01
CA LYS A 585 27.44 19.41 27.40
C LYS A 585 27.19 20.61 28.33
N PRO A 586 26.50 20.41 29.48
CA PRO A 586 26.38 21.44 30.51
C PRO A 586 27.75 21.89 31.05
N GLN A 587 27.87 23.17 31.41
CA GLN A 587 29.14 23.80 31.78
C GLN A 587 29.86 23.11 32.96
N ASP A 588 29.10 22.45 33.85
CA ASP A 588 29.57 21.82 35.10
C ASP A 588 29.74 20.29 35.04
N VAL A 589 29.52 19.65 33.88
CA VAL A 589 29.73 18.20 33.71
C VAL A 589 31.18 17.95 33.27
N LYS A 590 31.75 16.75 33.42
CA LYS A 590 32.99 16.29 32.76
C LYS A 590 32.64 15.24 31.73
N LEU A 591 33.20 15.33 30.51
CA LEU A 591 32.96 14.38 29.43
C LEU A 591 34.31 13.89 28.94
N TYR A 592 34.55 12.59 28.99
CA TYR A 592 35.80 11.97 28.55
C TYR A 592 35.59 10.53 28.09
N TYR A 593 36.55 10.00 27.33
CA TYR A 593 36.57 8.57 27.02
C TYR A 593 37.87 7.88 27.43
N THR A 594 37.77 6.58 27.69
CA THR A 594 38.92 5.68 27.81
C THR A 594 38.70 4.47 26.91
N CYS A 595 39.78 3.95 26.32
CA CYS A 595 39.72 2.82 25.40
C CYS A 595 40.85 1.85 25.75
N ASP A 596 40.50 0.63 26.13
CA ASP A 596 41.48 -0.41 26.50
C ASP A 596 42.02 -1.15 25.27
N THR A 597 41.50 -0.85 24.07
CA THR A 597 41.96 -1.45 22.82
C THR A 597 43.30 -0.84 22.40
N PRO A 598 44.25 -1.64 21.88
CA PRO A 598 45.43 -1.11 21.20
C PRO A 598 45.03 -0.10 20.10
N PRO A 599 45.84 0.93 19.80
CA PRO A 599 45.51 1.95 18.79
C PRO A 599 45.17 1.39 17.40
N ASP A 600 45.81 0.28 17.03
CA ASP A 600 45.64 -0.40 15.74
C ASP A 600 44.57 -1.51 15.77
N TYR A 601 43.86 -1.68 16.89
CA TYR A 601 42.82 -2.70 17.00
C TYR A 601 41.56 -2.27 16.25
N THR A 602 41.18 -3.07 15.26
CA THR A 602 40.02 -2.81 14.40
C THR A 602 39.01 -3.93 14.48
N ILE A 603 37.73 -3.57 14.37
CA ILE A 603 36.60 -4.49 14.29
C ILE A 603 35.92 -4.41 12.93
N LEU A 604 35.46 -5.54 12.41
CA LEU A 604 34.60 -5.59 11.22
C LEU A 604 33.15 -5.37 11.64
N THR A 605 32.61 -4.19 11.35
CA THR A 605 31.25 -3.83 11.77
C THR A 605 30.65 -2.74 10.88
N ASP A 606 29.38 -2.41 11.11
CA ASP A 606 28.75 -1.21 10.56
C ASP A 606 29.02 -0.02 11.49
N GLY A 607 30.08 0.73 11.20
CA GLY A 607 30.52 1.84 12.04
C GLY A 607 29.47 2.95 12.19
N GLN A 608 28.58 3.14 11.21
CA GLN A 608 27.50 4.12 11.30
C GLN A 608 26.49 3.72 12.39
N ARG A 609 26.14 2.44 12.46
CA ARG A 609 25.20 1.92 13.46
C ARG A 609 25.81 1.88 14.86
N VAL A 610 27.10 1.54 14.98
CA VAL A 610 27.80 1.64 16.28
C VAL A 610 27.78 3.07 16.80
N ARG A 611 28.19 4.06 15.98
CA ARG A 611 28.14 5.47 16.39
C ARG A 611 26.73 5.91 16.79
N GLN A 612 25.70 5.47 16.07
CA GLN A 612 24.32 5.81 16.42
C GLN A 612 23.94 5.32 17.82
N VAL A 613 24.32 4.09 18.19
CA VAL A 613 24.10 3.57 19.56
C VAL A 613 24.84 4.42 20.60
N LEU A 614 26.11 4.74 20.34
CA LEU A 614 26.93 5.53 21.26
C LEU A 614 26.40 6.95 21.44
N ILE A 615 26.02 7.61 20.35
CA ILE A 615 25.44 8.97 20.38
C ILE A 615 24.10 8.96 21.14
N ASN A 616 23.27 7.94 20.95
CA ASN A 616 22.01 7.82 21.70
C ASN A 616 22.25 7.62 23.21
N PHE A 617 23.26 6.83 23.60
CA PHE A 617 23.63 6.69 25.00
C PHE A 617 24.22 7.98 25.58
N LEU A 618 25.11 8.65 24.84
CA LEU A 618 25.74 9.91 25.27
C LEU A 618 24.72 11.05 25.42
N THR A 619 23.82 11.21 24.45
CA THR A 619 22.75 12.22 24.52
C THR A 619 21.75 11.91 25.64
N ASN A 620 21.52 10.63 25.97
CA ASN A 620 20.73 10.26 27.15
C ASN A 620 21.46 10.66 28.45
N ALA A 621 22.76 10.37 28.54
CA ALA A 621 23.58 10.76 29.70
C ALA A 621 23.62 12.28 29.90
N GLU A 622 23.77 13.07 28.82
CA GLU A 622 23.76 14.54 28.88
C GLU A 622 22.43 15.10 29.41
N LYS A 623 21.31 14.50 29.00
CA LYS A 623 19.97 14.94 29.44
C LYS A 623 19.71 14.71 30.92
N HIS A 624 20.31 13.67 31.50
CA HIS A 624 20.01 13.23 32.87
C HIS A 624 21.13 13.52 33.87
N THR A 625 22.21 14.19 33.44
CA THR A 625 23.35 14.57 34.29
C THR A 625 23.46 16.09 34.38
N GLU A 626 22.98 16.65 35.49
CA GLU A 626 23.10 18.10 35.73
C GLU A 626 24.50 18.52 36.21
N ARG A 627 25.15 17.67 37.03
CA ARG A 627 26.50 17.87 37.59
C ARG A 627 27.22 16.53 37.71
N GLY A 628 28.54 16.53 37.55
CA GLY A 628 29.37 15.34 37.71
C GLY A 628 30.06 14.93 36.42
N GLU A 629 29.96 13.67 35.99
CA GLU A 629 30.71 13.17 34.83
C GLU A 629 29.93 12.16 33.97
N ILE A 630 30.29 12.15 32.69
CA ILE A 630 29.85 11.21 31.67
C ILE A 630 31.12 10.57 31.09
N HIS A 631 31.18 9.25 31.16
CA HIS A 631 32.34 8.45 30.78
C HIS A 631 31.96 7.45 29.69
N LEU A 632 32.54 7.61 28.51
CA LEU A 632 32.51 6.60 27.44
C LEU A 632 33.71 5.66 27.59
N HIS A 633 33.46 4.37 27.70
CA HIS A 633 34.51 3.38 27.87
C HIS A 633 34.38 2.26 26.84
N CYS A 634 35.50 1.83 26.27
CA CYS A 634 35.57 0.69 25.37
C CYS A 634 36.53 -0.37 25.95
N SER A 635 36.03 -1.58 26.15
CA SER A 635 36.76 -2.69 26.76
C SER A 635 36.66 -3.98 25.94
N LEU A 636 37.75 -4.74 25.90
CA LEU A 636 37.81 -6.10 25.33
C LEU A 636 37.73 -7.21 26.40
N THR A 637 37.80 -6.85 27.68
CA THR A 637 37.94 -7.81 28.78
C THR A 637 36.64 -8.01 29.56
N GLU A 638 35.67 -7.12 29.41
CA GLU A 638 34.41 -7.15 30.16
C GLU A 638 33.51 -8.34 29.74
N VAL A 639 33.50 -8.67 28.45
CA VAL A 639 32.82 -9.85 27.90
C VAL A 639 33.77 -10.58 26.96
N PRO A 640 34.20 -11.83 27.28
CA PRO A 640 35.10 -12.59 26.43
C PRO A 640 34.56 -12.75 24.99
N GLY A 641 35.40 -12.48 23.99
CA GLY A 641 35.04 -12.60 22.58
C GLY A 641 34.13 -11.48 22.04
N SER A 642 34.03 -10.35 22.76
CA SER A 642 33.21 -9.20 22.35
C SER A 642 33.92 -7.88 22.68
N VAL A 643 33.63 -6.84 21.89
CA VAL A 643 33.94 -5.46 22.28
C VAL A 643 32.75 -4.89 23.03
N THR A 644 32.99 -4.38 24.24
CA THR A 644 31.97 -3.74 25.05
C THR A 644 32.19 -2.24 25.05
N PHE A 645 31.25 -1.50 24.49
CA PHE A 645 31.16 -0.05 24.63
C PHE A 645 30.20 0.26 25.78
N SER A 646 30.60 1.13 26.69
CA SER A 646 29.76 1.52 27.82
C SER A 646 29.75 3.03 28.01
N VAL A 647 28.57 3.57 28.31
CA VAL A 647 28.40 4.99 28.70
C VAL A 647 27.88 4.99 30.12
N ALA A 648 28.69 5.52 31.04
CA ALA A 648 28.32 5.71 32.44
C ALA A 648 28.13 7.19 32.73
N ASP A 649 27.09 7.51 33.49
CA ASP A 649 26.77 8.86 33.91
C ASP A 649 26.52 8.93 35.42
N THR A 650 26.66 10.12 36.01
CA THR A 650 26.38 10.37 37.43
C THR A 650 25.02 11.03 37.67
N GLY A 651 24.05 10.76 36.79
CA GLY A 651 22.70 11.34 36.81
C GLY A 651 21.76 10.70 37.83
N CYS A 652 20.45 10.85 37.60
CA CYS A 652 19.40 10.36 38.50
C CYS A 652 19.34 8.83 38.67
N GLY A 653 20.01 8.07 37.79
CA GLY A 653 20.00 6.62 37.78
C GLY A 653 18.67 6.00 37.33
N ILE A 654 18.67 4.67 37.19
CA ILE A 654 17.50 3.91 36.74
C ILE A 654 17.22 2.74 37.69
N PRO A 655 15.98 2.59 38.20
CA PRO A 655 15.61 1.45 39.05
C PRO A 655 15.82 0.10 38.33
N PRO A 656 16.32 -0.95 39.01
CA PRO A 656 16.55 -2.25 38.39
C PRO A 656 15.30 -2.89 37.75
N GLU A 657 14.13 -2.65 38.32
CA GLU A 657 12.84 -3.12 37.81
C GLU A 657 12.47 -2.51 36.44
N GLU A 658 12.97 -1.30 36.14
CA GLU A 658 12.72 -0.59 34.89
C GLU A 658 13.76 -0.92 33.79
N ALA A 659 14.78 -1.71 34.10
CA ALA A 659 15.93 -1.98 33.23
C ALA A 659 15.55 -2.53 31.84
N GLU A 660 14.47 -3.31 31.75
CA GLU A 660 13.95 -3.79 30.46
C GLU A 660 12.90 -2.86 29.85
N HIS A 661 12.16 -2.13 30.68
CA HIS A 661 11.08 -1.27 30.24
C HIS A 661 11.59 -0.04 29.48
N ILE A 662 12.71 0.56 29.89
CA ILE A 662 13.32 1.74 29.25
C ILE A 662 13.72 1.54 27.77
N PHE A 663 13.88 0.30 27.33
CA PHE A 663 14.17 -0.03 25.94
C PHE A 663 12.91 -0.29 25.11
N GLY A 664 11.72 -0.22 25.73
CA GLY A 664 10.44 -0.20 25.05
C GLY A 664 10.26 1.06 24.20
N ARG A 665 9.32 1.01 23.25
CA ARG A 665 9.08 2.12 22.33
C ARG A 665 8.18 3.16 22.99
N PHE A 666 8.59 4.42 22.91
CA PHE A 666 7.89 5.56 23.52
C PHE A 666 7.84 5.48 25.05
N GLU A 667 8.68 4.65 25.66
CA GLU A 667 8.76 4.56 27.10
C GLU A 667 9.62 5.70 27.64
N LYS A 668 9.12 6.35 28.68
CA LYS A 668 9.80 7.41 29.43
C LYS A 668 9.56 7.18 30.91
N LEU A 669 10.58 7.40 31.73
CA LEU A 669 10.44 7.34 33.19
C LEU A 669 9.75 8.60 33.75
N ASP A 670 9.81 9.70 33.01
CA ASP A 670 9.12 10.96 33.32
C ASP A 670 8.53 11.54 32.03
N ASP A 671 7.20 11.72 32.01
CA ASP A 671 6.46 12.28 30.87
C ASP A 671 6.89 13.71 30.53
N PHE A 672 7.47 14.44 31.50
CA PHE A 672 7.95 15.81 31.32
C PHE A 672 9.39 15.90 30.80
N SER A 673 10.10 14.78 30.69
CA SER A 673 11.47 14.74 30.18
C SER A 673 11.55 14.96 28.65
N GLN A 674 12.55 15.73 28.20
CA GLN A 674 12.74 16.06 26.78
C GLN A 674 13.25 14.86 25.95
N GLY A 675 12.46 14.44 24.97
CA GLY A 675 12.79 13.37 24.02
C GLY A 675 11.56 12.54 23.64
N PHE A 676 11.69 11.62 22.69
CA PHE A 676 10.55 10.88 22.14
C PHE A 676 10.40 9.44 22.67
N GLY A 677 11.26 9.01 23.61
CA GLY A 677 11.29 7.63 24.10
C GLY A 677 11.67 6.61 23.01
N LEU A 678 12.34 7.05 21.94
CA LEU A 678 12.74 6.20 20.81
C LEU A 678 14.22 5.82 20.84
N GLY A 679 15.10 6.65 21.40
CA GLY A 679 16.56 6.47 21.33
C GLY A 679 17.05 5.09 21.81
N LEU A 680 16.65 4.68 23.01
CA LEU A 680 17.04 3.38 23.58
C LEU A 680 16.39 2.19 22.84
N SER A 681 15.14 2.33 22.40
CA SER A 681 14.46 1.32 21.59
C SER A 681 15.14 1.11 20.23
N ILE A 682 15.70 2.19 19.65
CA ILE A 682 16.52 2.13 18.44
C ILE A 682 17.84 1.43 18.72
N CYS A 683 18.50 1.73 19.85
CA CYS A 683 19.71 1.01 20.24
C CYS A 683 19.49 -0.49 20.33
N ARG A 684 18.35 -0.92 20.89
CA ARG A 684 17.97 -2.33 20.97
C ARG A 684 17.73 -2.95 19.60
N LEU A 685 16.99 -2.26 18.73
CA LEU A 685 16.76 -2.73 17.37
C LEU A 685 18.07 -2.85 16.56
N ILE A 686 18.97 -1.87 16.70
CA ILE A 686 20.29 -1.90 16.06
C ILE A 686 21.11 -3.09 16.59
N ALA A 687 21.11 -3.30 17.90
CA ALA A 687 21.84 -4.40 18.51
C ALA A 687 21.32 -5.76 18.03
N ASP A 688 20.01 -5.98 18.06
CA ASP A 688 19.38 -7.20 17.56
C ASP A 688 19.74 -7.46 16.09
N TYR A 689 19.72 -6.40 15.26
CA TYR A 689 20.08 -6.49 13.85
C TYR A 689 21.57 -6.81 13.62
N MET A 690 22.46 -6.32 14.49
CA MET A 690 23.89 -6.57 14.45
C MET A 690 24.31 -7.88 15.16
N GLY A 691 23.36 -8.63 15.73
CA GLY A 691 23.65 -9.78 16.58
C GLY A 691 24.38 -9.40 17.89
N ALA A 692 24.29 -8.13 18.28
CA ALA A 692 24.85 -7.56 19.49
C ALA A 692 23.80 -7.49 20.61
N ALA A 693 24.22 -7.09 21.81
CA ALA A 693 23.32 -6.90 22.94
C ALA A 693 23.43 -5.49 23.53
N VAL A 694 22.29 -4.87 23.86
CA VAL A 694 22.25 -3.67 24.71
C VAL A 694 21.65 -4.00 26.07
N LYS A 695 22.28 -3.49 27.13
CA LYS A 695 21.85 -3.75 28.52
C LYS A 695 22.05 -2.50 29.39
N LEU A 696 21.29 -2.42 30.46
CA LEU A 696 21.58 -1.55 31.60
C LEU A 696 22.37 -2.34 32.65
N ASP A 697 23.48 -1.79 33.13
CA ASP A 697 24.22 -2.37 34.25
C ASP A 697 23.52 -2.02 35.57
N THR A 698 22.68 -2.95 36.05
CA THR A 698 21.90 -2.79 37.29
C THR A 698 22.76 -2.81 38.56
N SER A 699 24.03 -3.22 38.44
CA SER A 699 25.00 -3.21 39.55
C SER A 699 25.62 -1.83 39.77
N TYR A 700 25.61 -0.97 38.76
CA TYR A 700 26.08 0.40 38.85
C TYR A 700 25.11 1.25 39.70
N LYS A 701 25.63 1.89 40.76
CA LYS A 701 24.84 2.69 41.72
C LYS A 701 25.16 4.20 41.70
N GLY A 702 26.09 4.63 40.85
CA GLY A 702 26.52 6.02 40.75
C GLY A 702 25.68 6.91 39.83
N GLY A 703 24.65 6.36 39.19
CA GLY A 703 23.85 6.97 38.13
C GLY A 703 23.33 5.87 37.21
N ALA A 704 23.46 5.99 35.89
CA ALA A 704 23.17 4.90 34.95
C ALA A 704 24.40 4.48 34.14
N ARG A 705 24.49 3.19 33.80
CA ARG A 705 25.55 2.66 32.93
C ARG A 705 24.95 1.76 31.85
N PHE A 706 25.00 2.22 30.62
CA PHE A 706 24.50 1.49 29.45
C PHE A 706 25.63 0.72 28.77
N LEU A 707 25.37 -0.52 28.39
CA LEU A 707 26.31 -1.44 27.77
C LEU A 707 25.84 -1.78 26.36
N PHE A 708 26.74 -1.67 25.39
CA PHE A 708 26.59 -2.21 24.04
C PHE A 708 27.69 -3.25 23.79
N VAL A 709 27.30 -4.51 23.74
CA VAL A 709 28.18 -5.69 23.64
C VAL A 709 28.12 -6.22 22.22
N LEU A 710 29.20 -6.02 21.47
CA LEU A 710 29.32 -6.41 20.07
C LEU A 710 30.24 -7.64 19.95
N PRO A 711 29.74 -8.81 19.52
CA PRO A 711 30.57 -9.98 19.29
C PRO A 711 31.65 -9.72 18.23
N VAL A 712 32.88 -10.14 18.51
CA VAL A 712 33.98 -10.10 17.54
C VAL A 712 34.09 -11.49 16.93
N ASN A 713 33.74 -11.61 15.65
CA ASN A 713 33.97 -12.86 14.92
C ASN A 713 35.43 -12.90 14.47
N ASP A 714 36.25 -13.74 15.14
CA ASP A 714 37.64 -14.02 14.75
C ASP A 714 37.77 -14.91 13.50
N ASN A 715 36.66 -15.26 12.84
CA ASN A 715 36.65 -16.11 11.64
C ASN A 715 35.99 -15.39 10.46
N LEU A 716 36.80 -14.66 9.68
CA LEU A 716 36.59 -14.46 8.24
C LEU A 716 37.93 -14.57 7.51
#